data_AF-A0A927V672-F1
#
_entry.id   AF-A0A927V672-F1
#
_cell.length_a   1.000
_cell.length_b   1.000
_cell.length_c   1.000
_cell.angle_alpha   90.00
_cell.angle_beta   90.00
_cell.angle_gamma   90.00
#
_symmetry.space_group_name_H-M   'P 1'
#
loop_
_entity.id
_entity.type
_entity.pdbx_description
1 polymer ?
#
loop_
_entity_poly.entity_id
_entity_poly.type
_entity_poly.pdbx_seq_one_letter_code
_entity_poly.pdbx_strand_id
1 'polypeptide(L)'
;MKKQKKLVMFLNKLVVVLFVACAVLFICFSDMGNAAGRKGTVSGCPGLGVFKNPSKAFESVTTVNGESIFLPSGYEVMVISETFADEINWYYISFKYDNGQTYEGYARAQYIVLDKDNTQSSMTDDEFEQYLVAEGFPEAYRNYLMKLHAEHPMWIFEAQITNLDWEASVKAESVVGKNLIPNSSPSSWKSMEKGAYDYSTNSWVVFDGKTWVAASKELIAYYMDPRNFLNDVNIFQFEVLSYNSSYHTSDGIEAILDGSFMEGSYVDTDGWSATYTEAFIYAAEQSGVSPYHLASRALQELGYDGSSSVSGTVEGYEGIFNFYNIGATSSSNPILKGLEFASQINEDYFMPWNTKWKSIAGGALYLGRRYINVGQDTLYLQKFNVQGSNPYNHQYMTNVQAPSAEAGKLAEAYETSLERAIVFKIPVYLNMPTENAPLPTGTGAANASLVNLEIEGYVLTPTFHKDTLEYDLVLDEYVSSIKIKASVADPVATVTGAGDVKLVEGKNKINVTVSTQNGNSRVYTINVAVPYSKSTIVGDGYAVMTGDKILQGFTLADGQASTYIYGFEVGMTVKEVLATFTPIDCTVKIVKADRTDNDGVLATGNILQIISSDGNTILKELPVVIFGDVNGDGLIDGKDMLYVCRHVLQVNILPGVYAEAADVRWDTTVYDEHGTKSTDITGVDMLYIQRHLLDIAYISQR
;
A
#
# COMPACT_ATOMS: atom_id res chain seq x y z
N MET A 1 -17.92 31.17 36.06
CA MET A 1 -16.61 30.55 36.36
C MET A 1 -16.05 29.62 35.27
N LYS A 2 -16.82 28.69 34.65
CA LYS A 2 -16.28 27.78 33.61
C LYS A 2 -15.84 28.45 32.29
N LYS A 3 -16.50 29.54 31.85
CA LYS A 3 -16.11 30.28 30.63
C LYS A 3 -14.80 31.07 30.79
N GLN A 4 -14.54 31.64 31.96
CA GLN A 4 -13.27 32.35 32.21
C GLN A 4 -12.06 31.42 32.32
N LYS A 5 -12.22 30.20 32.88
CA LYS A 5 -11.13 29.21 32.91
C LYS A 5 -10.72 28.73 31.50
N LYS A 6 -11.67 28.58 30.57
CA LYS A 6 -11.34 28.23 29.16
C LYS A 6 -10.65 29.37 28.41
N LEU A 7 -11.02 30.62 28.66
CA LEU A 7 -10.37 31.78 28.04
C LEU A 7 -8.93 31.96 28.56
N VAL A 8 -8.70 31.74 29.86
CA VAL A 8 -7.35 31.81 30.46
C VAL A 8 -6.46 30.65 29.99
N MET A 9 -6.99 29.45 29.80
CA MET A 9 -6.23 28.34 29.20
C MET A 9 -5.91 28.57 27.71
N PHE A 10 -6.81 29.19 26.96
CA PHE A 10 -6.57 29.52 25.54
C PHE A 10 -5.55 30.65 25.40
N LEU A 11 -5.62 31.69 26.26
CA LEU A 11 -4.60 32.74 26.31
C LEU A 11 -3.23 32.20 26.76
N ASN A 12 -3.16 31.29 27.74
CA ASN A 12 -1.88 30.71 28.14
C ASN A 12 -1.27 29.82 27.04
N LYS A 13 -2.08 29.08 26.27
CA LYS A 13 -1.58 28.34 25.09
C LYS A 13 -1.12 29.29 23.98
N LEU A 14 -1.84 30.39 23.73
CA LEU A 14 -1.44 31.39 22.74
C LEU A 14 -0.15 32.11 23.16
N VAL A 15 0.00 32.44 24.45
CA VAL A 15 1.21 33.07 25.00
C VAL A 15 2.40 32.11 24.97
N VAL A 16 2.22 30.81 25.22
CA VAL A 16 3.31 29.81 25.09
C VAL A 16 3.69 29.59 23.63
N VAL A 17 2.73 29.56 22.70
CA VAL A 17 3.03 29.49 21.25
C VAL A 17 3.69 30.76 20.76
N LEU A 18 3.30 31.95 21.26
CA LEU A 18 3.97 33.21 20.95
C LEU A 18 5.36 33.31 21.61
N PHE A 19 5.57 32.73 22.80
CA PHE A 19 6.88 32.70 23.46
C PHE A 19 7.83 31.71 22.81
N VAL A 20 7.34 30.58 22.29
CA VAL A 20 8.14 29.64 21.51
C VAL A 20 8.42 30.22 20.12
N ALA A 21 7.46 30.87 19.47
CA ALA A 21 7.70 31.59 18.20
C ALA A 21 8.65 32.77 18.38
N CYS A 22 8.53 33.54 19.48
CA CYS A 22 9.46 34.63 19.80
C CYS A 22 10.81 34.12 20.29
N ALA A 23 10.93 32.97 20.95
CA ALA A 23 12.22 32.38 21.33
C ALA A 23 12.95 31.77 20.14
N VAL A 24 12.21 31.19 19.18
CA VAL A 24 12.76 30.78 17.87
C VAL A 24 13.19 32.01 17.07
N LEU A 25 12.42 33.11 17.10
CA LEU A 25 12.84 34.40 16.52
C LEU A 25 13.99 35.06 17.29
N PHE A 26 14.12 34.93 18.61
CA PHE A 26 15.20 35.54 19.40
C PHE A 26 16.51 34.75 19.34
N ILE A 27 16.45 33.42 19.21
CA ILE A 27 17.62 32.59 18.89
C ILE A 27 18.12 32.89 17.46
N CYS A 28 17.23 33.33 16.55
CA CYS A 28 17.62 33.87 15.24
C CYS A 28 18.18 35.31 15.25
N PHE A 29 18.22 36.01 16.39
CA PHE A 29 18.73 37.40 16.47
C PHE A 29 19.90 37.62 17.44
N SER A 30 20.38 36.59 18.14
CA SER A 30 21.57 36.71 19.02
C SER A 30 22.91 36.35 18.37
N ASP A 31 22.95 35.96 17.09
CA ASP A 31 24.19 35.69 16.34
C ASP A 31 24.44 36.71 15.20
N MET A 32 24.19 38.00 15.45
CA MET A 32 24.83 39.07 14.65
C MET A 32 26.26 39.31 15.13
N GLY A 33 27.07 38.26 15.05
CA GLY A 33 28.51 38.27 15.23
C GLY A 33 29.11 37.32 14.21
N ASN A 34 29.52 37.87 13.05
CA ASN A 34 30.11 37.18 11.90
C ASN A 34 29.20 36.14 11.21
N ALA A 35 28.30 36.60 10.34
CA ALA A 35 27.90 35.77 9.20
C ALA A 35 29.15 35.58 8.31
N ALA A 36 29.74 34.39 8.32
CA ALA A 36 30.75 34.03 7.34
C ALA A 36 30.11 34.12 5.95
N GLY A 37 30.68 34.92 5.05
CA GLY A 37 30.17 35.02 3.68
C GLY A 37 30.17 33.65 2.99
N ARG A 38 29.24 33.44 2.04
CA ARG A 38 29.22 32.23 1.20
C ARG A 38 30.26 32.36 0.11
N LYS A 39 31.12 31.37 -0.10
CA LYS A 39 32.03 31.38 -1.25
C LYS A 39 31.22 31.28 -2.55
N GLY A 40 31.72 31.93 -3.58
CA GLY A 40 31.19 31.76 -4.92
C GLY A 40 32.22 32.13 -5.97
N THR A 41 31.97 31.69 -7.19
CA THR A 41 32.86 31.89 -8.33
C THR A 41 32.11 32.61 -9.44
N VAL A 42 32.76 33.59 -10.06
CA VAL A 42 32.21 34.32 -11.21
C VAL A 42 32.09 33.36 -12.40
N SER A 43 30.91 33.29 -13.01
CA SER A 43 30.63 32.42 -14.16
C SER A 43 29.65 33.07 -15.14
N GLY A 44 29.56 32.55 -16.37
CA GLY A 44 28.58 32.98 -17.37
C GLY A 44 28.83 34.38 -17.96
N CYS A 45 30.01 34.98 -17.75
CA CYS A 45 30.40 36.24 -18.39
C CYS A 45 31.93 36.40 -18.51
N PRO A 46 32.42 37.08 -19.56
CA PRO A 46 33.86 37.35 -19.75
C PRO A 46 34.42 38.41 -18.78
N GLY A 47 33.54 39.16 -18.12
CA GLY A 47 33.89 40.17 -17.12
C GLY A 47 32.66 40.67 -16.38
N LEU A 48 32.57 40.35 -15.09
CA LEU A 48 31.49 40.77 -14.19
C LEU A 48 31.81 42.14 -13.60
N GLY A 49 31.00 43.14 -13.94
CA GLY A 49 31.11 44.48 -13.34
C GLY A 49 30.67 44.48 -11.88
N VAL A 50 31.41 45.21 -11.04
CA VAL A 50 31.09 45.43 -9.62
C VAL A 50 30.62 46.86 -9.41
N PHE A 51 29.50 47.05 -8.71
CA PHE A 51 28.80 48.33 -8.60
C PHE A 51 28.66 48.79 -7.14
N LYS A 52 28.61 50.10 -6.91
CA LYS A 52 28.44 50.69 -5.58
C LYS A 52 27.03 50.49 -5.02
N ASN A 53 26.04 50.36 -5.90
CA ASN A 53 24.62 50.22 -5.54
C ASN A 53 23.96 49.15 -6.42
N PRO A 54 22.96 48.41 -5.91
CA PRO A 54 22.20 47.42 -6.68
C PRO A 54 21.13 48.13 -7.52
N SER A 55 21.54 48.82 -8.59
CA SER A 55 20.62 49.58 -9.45
C SER A 55 21.00 49.53 -10.93
N LYS A 56 20.01 49.80 -11.80
CA LYS A 56 20.17 50.03 -13.24
C LYS A 56 21.02 51.29 -13.55
N ALA A 57 21.22 52.18 -12.58
CA ALA A 57 22.21 53.26 -12.67
C ALA A 57 23.60 52.70 -12.30
N PHE A 58 24.33 52.19 -13.30
CA PHE A 58 25.60 51.47 -13.14
C PHE A 58 26.75 52.37 -12.63
N GLU A 59 26.78 52.68 -11.35
CA GLU A 59 27.95 53.30 -10.72
C GLU A 59 28.96 52.21 -10.31
N SER A 60 30.04 52.07 -11.08
CA SER A 60 31.07 51.07 -10.80
C SER A 60 31.86 51.35 -9.52
N VAL A 61 32.25 50.28 -8.83
CA VAL A 61 33.38 50.33 -7.90
C VAL A 61 34.65 50.52 -8.72
N THR A 62 35.50 51.44 -8.28
CA THR A 62 36.74 51.80 -8.98
C THR A 62 37.97 51.47 -8.13
N THR A 63 39.08 51.13 -8.78
CA THR A 63 40.39 51.00 -8.13
C THR A 63 40.84 52.35 -7.55
N VAL A 64 41.92 52.35 -6.76
CA VAL A 64 42.56 53.57 -6.23
C VAL A 64 42.99 54.56 -7.33
N ASN A 65 43.17 54.08 -8.57
CA ASN A 65 43.52 54.89 -9.73
C ASN A 65 42.30 55.34 -10.56
N GLY A 66 41.08 55.01 -10.12
CA GLY A 66 39.83 55.45 -10.76
C GLY A 66 39.32 54.57 -11.90
N GLU A 67 39.86 53.36 -12.09
CA GLU A 67 39.43 52.43 -13.12
C GLU A 67 38.30 51.52 -12.62
N SER A 68 37.24 51.31 -13.42
CA SER A 68 36.14 50.40 -13.06
C SER A 68 36.62 48.95 -12.93
N ILE A 69 36.15 48.26 -11.89
CA ILE A 69 36.52 46.87 -11.61
C ILE A 69 35.63 45.90 -12.39
N PHE A 70 36.27 44.97 -13.11
CA PHE A 70 35.63 43.82 -13.76
C PHE A 70 36.34 42.53 -13.30
N LEU A 71 35.54 41.56 -12.86
CA LEU A 71 36.02 40.25 -12.41
C LEU A 71 35.91 39.25 -13.57
N PRO A 72 37.00 38.59 -14.00
CA PRO A 72 36.92 37.59 -15.07
C PRO A 72 36.13 36.35 -14.61
N SER A 73 35.72 35.51 -15.57
CA SER A 73 35.18 34.17 -15.23
C SER A 73 36.21 33.35 -14.45
N GLY A 74 35.75 32.56 -13.47
CA GLY A 74 36.61 31.80 -12.55
C GLY A 74 37.13 32.61 -11.35
N TYR A 75 36.77 33.89 -11.22
CA TYR A 75 37.23 34.71 -10.09
C TYR A 75 36.46 34.38 -8.81
N GLU A 76 37.18 34.11 -7.72
CA GLU A 76 36.60 33.80 -6.41
C GLU A 76 36.11 35.07 -5.69
N VAL A 77 34.92 34.98 -5.12
CA VAL A 77 34.28 36.05 -4.34
C VAL A 77 33.62 35.48 -3.09
N MET A 78 33.46 36.33 -2.07
CA MET A 78 32.68 36.02 -0.87
C MET A 78 31.37 36.78 -0.93
N VAL A 79 30.25 36.07 -1.03
CA VAL A 79 28.89 36.65 -0.98
C VAL A 79 28.52 36.91 0.48
N ILE A 80 28.46 38.18 0.85
CA ILE A 80 28.14 38.65 2.20
C ILE A 80 26.63 38.74 2.40
N SER A 81 25.88 39.20 1.39
CA SER A 81 24.42 39.28 1.46
C SER A 81 23.79 39.28 0.08
N GLU A 82 22.47 39.06 0.04
CA GLU A 82 21.65 39.08 -1.16
C GLU A 82 20.60 40.19 -1.06
N THR A 83 20.32 40.86 -2.17
CA THR A 83 19.35 41.97 -2.23
C THR A 83 18.63 41.95 -3.57
N PHE A 84 17.30 42.06 -3.54
CA PHE A 84 16.50 42.22 -4.74
C PHE A 84 16.22 43.71 -5.00
N ALA A 85 16.66 44.22 -6.15
CA ALA A 85 16.47 45.61 -6.53
C ALA A 85 16.40 45.76 -8.05
N ASP A 86 15.56 46.67 -8.53
CA ASP A 86 15.30 46.90 -9.96
C ASP A 86 14.93 45.62 -10.76
N GLU A 87 14.19 44.71 -10.14
CA GLU A 87 13.75 43.42 -10.70
C GLU A 87 14.91 42.42 -10.94
N ILE A 88 16.07 42.65 -10.33
CA ILE A 88 17.27 41.82 -10.46
C ILE A 88 17.73 41.39 -9.06
N ASN A 89 18.17 40.14 -8.91
CA ASN A 89 18.87 39.67 -7.71
C ASN A 89 20.34 40.10 -7.75
N TRP A 90 20.81 40.71 -6.67
CA TRP A 90 22.18 41.17 -6.48
C TRP A 90 22.82 40.47 -5.29
N TYR A 91 24.10 40.16 -5.42
CA TYR A 91 24.94 39.80 -4.30
C TYR A 91 25.82 40.99 -3.91
N TYR A 92 25.86 41.31 -2.63
CA TYR A 92 26.93 42.12 -2.06
C TYR A 92 28.11 41.20 -1.80
N ILE A 93 29.20 41.44 -2.51
CA ILE A 93 30.39 40.59 -2.53
C ILE A 93 31.60 41.30 -1.96
N SER A 94 32.49 40.53 -1.34
CA SER A 94 33.85 40.93 -0.96
C SER A 94 34.85 40.06 -1.71
N PHE A 95 35.90 40.70 -2.24
CA PHE A 95 36.91 40.03 -3.06
C PHE A 95 38.24 40.79 -2.95
N LYS A 96 39.34 40.09 -3.23
CA LYS A 96 40.64 40.75 -3.36
C LYS A 96 40.86 41.16 -4.81
N TYR A 97 41.44 42.32 -5.07
CA TYR A 97 41.74 42.83 -6.41
C TYR A 97 43.00 43.69 -6.37
N ASP A 98 43.75 43.78 -7.47
CA ASP A 98 44.99 44.57 -7.67
C ASP A 98 45.98 44.58 -6.46
N ASN A 99 46.97 43.69 -6.48
CA ASN A 99 47.94 43.47 -5.39
C ASN A 99 47.32 43.05 -4.03
N GLY A 100 46.15 42.40 -4.07
CA GLY A 100 45.55 41.74 -2.90
C GLY A 100 44.75 42.65 -1.97
N GLN A 101 44.45 43.89 -2.38
CA GLN A 101 43.57 44.78 -1.62
C GLN A 101 42.13 44.26 -1.64
N THR A 102 41.40 44.43 -0.54
CA THR A 102 40.00 43.98 -0.43
C THR A 102 39.06 45.08 -0.91
N TYR A 103 38.15 44.71 -1.81
CA TYR A 103 37.09 45.55 -2.32
C TYR A 103 35.74 44.91 -2.02
N GLU A 104 34.70 45.74 -1.91
CA GLU A 104 33.32 45.30 -1.74
C GLU A 104 32.40 46.04 -2.70
N GLY A 105 31.32 45.37 -3.11
CA GLY A 105 30.31 45.98 -3.95
C GLY A 105 29.24 44.98 -4.39
N TYR A 106 28.29 45.46 -5.18
CA TYR A 106 27.19 44.68 -5.71
C TYR A 106 27.53 44.11 -7.08
N ALA A 107 27.24 42.83 -7.25
CA ALA A 107 27.32 42.13 -8.53
C ALA A 107 26.02 41.35 -8.78
N ARG A 108 25.68 41.09 -10.03
CA ARG A 108 24.44 40.39 -10.36
C ARG A 108 24.56 38.92 -9.95
N ALA A 109 23.58 38.43 -9.18
CA ALA A 109 23.59 37.08 -8.63
C ALA A 109 23.68 35.99 -9.71
N GLN A 110 23.08 36.22 -10.89
CA GLN A 110 23.09 35.28 -12.01
C GLN A 110 24.49 34.94 -12.56
N TYR A 111 25.51 35.76 -12.25
CA TYR A 111 26.89 35.56 -12.71
C TYR A 111 27.82 35.09 -11.59
N ILE A 112 27.28 34.74 -10.42
CA ILE A 112 28.04 34.22 -9.29
C ILE A 112 27.41 32.90 -8.89
N VAL A 113 28.14 31.82 -9.14
CA VAL A 113 27.77 30.49 -8.68
C VAL A 113 28.20 30.39 -7.23
N LEU A 114 27.26 30.21 -6.31
CA LEU A 114 27.58 29.94 -4.92
C LEU A 114 28.10 28.51 -4.81
N ASP A 115 29.18 28.34 -4.07
CA ASP A 115 29.61 27.02 -3.63
C ASP A 115 28.50 26.50 -2.70
N LYS A 116 27.88 25.36 -3.02
CA LYS A 116 27.14 24.62 -1.99
C LYS A 116 28.17 23.86 -1.19
N ASP A 117 28.48 24.38 0.00
CA ASP A 117 29.16 23.59 1.02
C ASP A 117 28.40 22.28 1.18
N ASN A 118 29.07 21.16 0.95
CA ASN A 118 28.52 19.83 1.22
C ASN A 118 28.46 19.60 2.74
N THR A 119 27.60 20.35 3.43
CA THR A 119 27.54 20.30 4.89
C THR A 119 27.20 18.90 5.41
N GLN A 120 26.56 18.05 4.59
CA GLN A 120 26.25 16.66 4.91
C GLN A 120 27.50 15.81 5.12
N SER A 121 28.56 15.99 4.32
CA SER A 121 29.77 15.16 4.42
C SER A 121 30.56 15.36 5.72
N SER A 122 30.17 16.33 6.54
CA SER A 122 30.78 16.63 7.85
C SER A 122 29.84 16.41 9.03
N MET A 123 28.60 15.98 8.79
CA MET A 123 27.63 15.71 9.86
C MET A 123 28.04 14.49 10.67
N THR A 124 27.81 14.54 11.97
CA THR A 124 27.77 13.34 12.81
C THR A 124 26.52 12.50 12.49
N ASP A 125 26.53 11.21 12.84
CA ASP A 125 25.38 10.32 12.66
C ASP A 125 24.08 10.93 13.25
N ASP A 126 24.15 11.53 14.44
CA ASP A 126 23.00 12.17 15.09
C ASP A 126 22.49 13.39 14.29
N GLU A 127 23.39 14.22 13.77
CA GLU A 127 23.03 15.38 12.96
C GLU A 127 22.42 14.97 11.62
N PHE A 128 22.97 13.93 10.99
CA PHE A 128 22.45 13.39 9.75
C PHE A 128 21.09 12.72 9.96
N GLU A 129 20.87 12.02 11.07
CA GLU A 129 19.54 11.48 11.39
C GLU A 129 18.50 12.59 11.56
N GLN A 130 18.85 13.71 12.22
CA GLN A 130 17.96 14.87 12.34
C GLN A 130 17.72 15.55 10.99
N TYR A 131 18.72 15.60 10.11
CA TYR A 131 18.56 16.06 8.74
C TYR A 131 17.51 15.22 8.00
N LEU A 132 17.59 13.88 8.06
CA LEU A 132 16.61 13.00 7.42
C LEU A 132 15.17 13.20 7.95
N VAL A 133 15.03 13.47 9.25
CA VAL A 133 13.73 13.81 9.86
C VAL A 133 13.20 15.13 9.33
N ALA A 134 14.07 16.15 9.23
CA ALA A 134 13.70 17.47 8.73
C ALA A 134 13.30 17.44 7.24
N GLU A 135 13.96 16.62 6.43
CA GLU A 135 13.59 16.36 5.03
C GLU A 135 12.23 15.63 4.91
N GLY A 136 11.78 14.95 5.97
CA GLY A 136 10.49 14.26 6.01
C GLY A 136 10.56 12.77 5.71
N PHE A 137 11.72 12.14 5.83
CA PHE A 137 11.84 10.69 5.70
C PHE A 137 11.22 9.95 6.89
N PRO A 138 10.31 8.99 6.65
CA PRO A 138 9.81 8.12 7.70
C PRO A 138 10.90 7.23 8.30
N GLU A 139 10.71 6.76 9.53
CA GLU A 139 11.64 5.85 10.23
C GLU A 139 12.04 4.63 9.39
N ALA A 140 11.09 4.05 8.64
CA ALA A 140 11.34 2.90 7.76
C ALA A 140 12.39 3.14 6.65
N TYR A 141 12.71 4.40 6.32
CA TYR A 141 13.73 4.76 5.32
C TYR A 141 15.08 5.04 5.98
N ARG A 142 15.07 5.66 7.16
CA ARG A 142 16.26 6.30 7.75
C ARG A 142 17.40 5.31 7.98
N ASN A 143 17.13 4.08 8.43
CA ASN A 143 18.17 3.07 8.65
C ASN A 143 19.00 2.76 7.37
N TYR A 144 18.34 2.71 6.21
CA TYR A 144 19.04 2.47 4.95
C TYR A 144 19.88 3.68 4.54
N LEU A 145 19.34 4.88 4.69
CA LEU A 145 20.01 6.13 4.31
C LEU A 145 21.20 6.44 5.22
N MET A 146 21.08 6.17 6.53
CA MET A 146 22.19 6.25 7.49
C MET A 146 23.36 5.36 7.04
N LYS A 147 23.06 4.12 6.63
CA LYS A 147 24.09 3.19 6.14
C LYS A 147 24.77 3.71 4.88
N LEU A 148 23.98 4.20 3.92
CA LEU A 148 24.50 4.75 2.68
C LEU A 148 25.34 6.01 2.90
N HIS A 149 24.94 6.87 3.83
CA HIS A 149 25.70 8.07 4.18
C HIS A 149 27.04 7.73 4.84
N ALA A 150 27.10 6.71 5.69
CA ALA A 150 28.35 6.24 6.26
C ALA A 150 29.33 5.69 5.20
N GLU A 151 28.81 5.06 4.14
CA GLU A 151 29.60 4.56 3.00
C GLU A 151 29.96 5.68 2.01
N HIS A 152 29.07 6.66 1.82
CA HIS A 152 29.20 7.76 0.87
C HIS A 152 28.79 9.10 1.50
N PRO A 153 29.67 9.73 2.31
CA PRO A 153 29.32 10.94 3.07
C PRO A 153 28.96 12.13 2.17
N MET A 154 29.44 12.11 0.93
CA MET A 154 29.20 13.20 -0.02
C MET A 154 27.81 13.13 -0.69
N TRP A 155 27.09 12.02 -0.57
CA TRP A 155 25.78 11.84 -1.18
C TRP A 155 24.70 12.64 -0.45
N ILE A 156 23.77 13.19 -1.23
CA ILE A 156 22.71 14.06 -0.76
C ILE A 156 21.38 13.35 -0.95
N PHE A 157 20.60 13.22 0.12
CA PHE A 157 19.30 12.55 0.10
C PHE A 157 18.18 13.57 0.29
N GLU A 158 17.24 13.63 -0.66
CA GLU A 158 16.09 14.53 -0.64
C GLU A 158 14.80 13.70 -0.65
N ALA A 159 13.87 14.00 0.26
CA ALA A 159 12.58 13.32 0.29
C ALA A 159 11.61 13.96 -0.71
N GLN A 160 11.08 13.15 -1.63
CA GLN A 160 9.98 13.57 -2.49
C GLN A 160 8.66 13.17 -1.86
N ILE A 161 8.05 14.08 -1.10
CA ILE A 161 6.72 13.88 -0.52
C ILE A 161 5.68 13.90 -1.64
N THR A 162 5.21 12.71 -2.05
CA THR A 162 4.33 12.55 -3.22
C THR A 162 2.90 13.07 -2.96
N ASN A 163 2.46 13.06 -1.70
CA ASN A 163 1.06 13.25 -1.28
C ASN A 163 0.08 12.22 -1.90
N LEU A 164 0.58 11.08 -2.37
CA LEU A 164 -0.22 10.01 -2.96
C LEU A 164 -0.34 8.84 -1.98
N ASP A 165 -1.55 8.27 -1.88
CA ASP A 165 -1.80 7.08 -1.07
C ASP A 165 -1.15 5.84 -1.70
N TRP A 166 -0.47 5.03 -0.88
CA TRP A 166 0.28 3.85 -1.34
C TRP A 166 -0.61 2.83 -2.06
N GLU A 167 -1.70 2.37 -1.45
CA GLU A 167 -2.57 1.35 -2.05
C GLU A 167 -3.26 1.87 -3.32
N ALA A 168 -3.66 3.15 -3.32
CA ALA A 168 -4.20 3.78 -4.53
C ALA A 168 -3.15 3.84 -5.66
N SER A 169 -1.89 4.15 -5.34
CA SER A 169 -0.79 4.21 -6.30
C SER A 169 -0.49 2.84 -6.90
N VAL A 170 -0.35 1.81 -6.06
CA VAL A 170 -0.15 0.42 -6.51
C VAL A 170 -1.31 -0.03 -7.38
N LYS A 171 -2.56 0.30 -7.02
CA LYS A 171 -3.74 -0.03 -7.84
C LYS A 171 -3.73 0.68 -9.20
N ALA A 172 -3.34 1.96 -9.25
CA ALA A 172 -3.25 2.73 -10.49
C ALA A 172 -2.15 2.23 -11.42
N GLU A 173 -1.07 1.68 -10.87
CA GLU A 173 0.00 1.01 -11.62
C GLU A 173 -0.36 -0.43 -12.02
N SER A 174 -1.22 -1.10 -11.25
CA SER A 174 -1.65 -2.50 -11.49
C SER A 174 -2.73 -2.66 -12.57
N VAL A 175 -3.02 -1.61 -13.35
CA VAL A 175 -3.90 -1.71 -14.52
C VAL A 175 -3.29 -2.68 -15.53
N VAL A 176 -4.06 -3.69 -15.94
CA VAL A 176 -3.62 -4.75 -16.84
C VAL A 176 -3.05 -4.16 -18.14
N GLY A 177 -1.83 -4.58 -18.49
CA GLY A 177 -1.12 -4.14 -19.69
C GLY A 177 -0.26 -2.87 -19.52
N LYS A 178 -0.34 -2.19 -18.37
CA LYS A 178 0.45 -0.98 -18.11
C LYS A 178 1.90 -1.28 -17.72
N ASN A 179 2.06 -2.17 -16.74
CA ASN A 179 3.35 -2.68 -16.29
C ASN A 179 3.53 -4.11 -16.80
N LEU A 180 4.64 -4.34 -17.49
CA LEU A 180 4.94 -5.58 -18.19
C LEU A 180 6.21 -6.24 -17.65
N ILE A 181 6.30 -7.55 -17.86
CA ILE A 181 7.42 -8.41 -17.50
C ILE A 181 7.61 -9.48 -18.59
N PRO A 182 8.82 -10.03 -18.83
CA PRO A 182 8.99 -11.15 -19.75
C PRO A 182 8.18 -12.38 -19.32
N ASN A 183 7.57 -13.09 -20.27
CA ASN A 183 6.75 -14.27 -19.98
C ASN A 183 7.58 -15.45 -19.40
N SER A 184 8.89 -15.44 -19.64
CA SER A 184 9.86 -16.37 -19.05
C SER A 184 10.08 -16.13 -17.54
N SER A 185 9.62 -15.01 -16.99
CA SER A 185 9.74 -14.70 -15.57
C SER A 185 8.88 -15.63 -14.69
N PRO A 186 9.20 -15.74 -13.38
CA PRO A 186 8.43 -16.54 -12.43
C PRO A 186 6.92 -16.31 -12.54
N SER A 187 6.13 -17.37 -12.32
CA SER A 187 4.66 -17.25 -12.47
C SER A 187 4.01 -16.33 -11.44
N SER A 188 4.61 -16.16 -10.26
CA SER A 188 4.15 -15.19 -9.26
C SER A 188 4.38 -13.71 -9.65
N TRP A 189 5.22 -13.46 -10.66
CA TRP A 189 5.51 -12.12 -11.18
C TRP A 189 4.47 -11.67 -12.22
N LYS A 190 3.62 -12.57 -12.67
CA LYS A 190 2.70 -12.37 -13.78
C LYS A 190 1.26 -12.24 -13.26
N SER A 191 0.52 -11.28 -13.79
CA SER A 191 -0.83 -10.98 -13.34
C SER A 191 -1.81 -12.11 -13.68
N MET A 192 -2.73 -12.38 -12.75
CA MET A 192 -3.89 -13.25 -12.95
C MET A 192 -5.19 -12.46 -13.07
N GLU A 193 -5.11 -11.11 -13.13
CA GLU A 193 -6.28 -10.25 -13.29
C GLU A 193 -7.01 -10.53 -14.60
N LYS A 194 -8.28 -10.16 -14.64
CA LYS A 194 -9.13 -10.35 -15.83
C LYS A 194 -8.49 -9.71 -17.05
N GLY A 195 -8.22 -10.51 -18.09
CA GLY A 195 -7.57 -10.09 -19.32
C GLY A 195 -6.06 -10.31 -19.37
N ALA A 196 -5.40 -10.60 -18.24
CA ALA A 196 -3.98 -10.93 -18.19
C ALA A 196 -3.69 -12.43 -18.37
N TYR A 197 -4.67 -13.28 -18.06
CA TYR A 197 -4.54 -14.74 -18.12
C TYR A 197 -5.72 -15.38 -18.85
N ASP A 198 -5.42 -16.27 -19.80
CA ASP A 198 -6.40 -17.09 -20.50
C ASP A 198 -6.52 -18.46 -19.82
N TYR A 199 -7.62 -18.61 -19.07
CA TYR A 199 -7.95 -19.85 -18.36
C TYR A 199 -8.31 -21.02 -19.27
N SER A 200 -8.61 -20.79 -20.55
CA SER A 200 -8.93 -21.88 -21.50
C SER A 200 -7.68 -22.55 -22.05
N THR A 201 -6.60 -21.78 -22.22
CA THR A 201 -5.30 -22.26 -22.71
C THR A 201 -4.26 -22.40 -21.60
N ASN A 202 -4.61 -22.01 -20.37
CA ASN A 202 -3.73 -21.99 -19.19
C ASN A 202 -2.45 -21.17 -19.44
N SER A 203 -2.58 -20.02 -20.11
CA SER A 203 -1.46 -19.18 -20.56
C SER A 203 -1.67 -17.69 -20.29
N TRP A 204 -0.58 -16.94 -20.12
CA TRP A 204 -0.64 -15.48 -19.97
C TRP A 204 -0.81 -14.79 -21.32
N VAL A 205 -1.63 -13.75 -21.34
CA VAL A 205 -1.88 -12.94 -22.53
C VAL A 205 -0.67 -12.04 -22.79
N VAL A 206 -0.20 -12.03 -24.04
CA VAL A 206 0.91 -11.18 -24.49
C VAL A 206 0.38 -9.80 -24.87
N PHE A 207 0.98 -8.75 -24.31
CA PHE A 207 0.60 -7.35 -24.52
C PHE A 207 1.58 -6.59 -25.43
N ASP A 208 2.86 -6.98 -25.44
CA ASP A 208 3.89 -6.33 -26.26
C ASP A 208 4.86 -7.36 -26.86
N GLY A 209 5.23 -7.12 -28.12
CA GLY A 209 6.02 -8.03 -28.93
C GLY A 209 5.45 -9.44 -28.96
N LYS A 210 6.28 -10.44 -28.65
CA LYS A 210 5.91 -11.86 -28.63
C LYS A 210 5.93 -12.47 -27.23
N THR A 211 6.44 -11.75 -26.24
CA THR A 211 6.85 -12.34 -24.95
C THR A 211 6.54 -11.47 -23.74
N TRP A 212 6.01 -10.26 -23.86
CA TRP A 212 5.75 -9.41 -22.70
C TRP A 212 4.32 -9.57 -22.21
N VAL A 213 4.15 -9.84 -20.92
CA VAL A 213 2.87 -10.10 -20.26
C VAL A 213 2.68 -9.14 -19.09
N ALA A 214 1.45 -8.96 -18.61
CA ALA A 214 1.17 -8.06 -17.50
C ALA A 214 1.83 -8.53 -16.19
N ALA A 215 2.46 -7.61 -15.47
CA ALA A 215 3.05 -7.85 -14.15
C ALA A 215 1.99 -7.96 -13.04
N SER A 216 2.23 -8.79 -12.03
CA SER A 216 1.34 -8.94 -10.86
C SER A 216 1.37 -7.69 -9.96
N LYS A 217 0.29 -7.49 -9.18
CA LYS A 217 0.20 -6.38 -8.21
C LYS A 217 1.37 -6.42 -7.23
N GLU A 218 1.72 -7.61 -6.76
CA GLU A 218 2.77 -7.86 -5.77
C GLU A 218 4.15 -7.48 -6.32
N LEU A 219 4.44 -7.81 -7.57
CA LEU A 219 5.69 -7.40 -8.22
C LEU A 219 5.77 -5.89 -8.43
N ILE A 220 4.65 -5.27 -8.85
CA ILE A 220 4.57 -3.83 -9.02
C ILE A 220 4.79 -3.12 -7.69
N ALA A 221 4.17 -3.59 -6.61
CA ALA A 221 4.39 -3.07 -5.26
C ALA A 221 5.86 -3.19 -4.84
N TYR A 222 6.52 -4.33 -5.11
CA TYR A 222 7.95 -4.51 -4.83
C TYR A 222 8.82 -3.44 -5.52
N TYR A 223 8.61 -3.20 -6.82
CA TYR A 223 9.38 -2.21 -7.58
C TYR A 223 8.99 -0.75 -7.32
N MET A 224 7.77 -0.50 -6.86
CA MET A 224 7.34 0.83 -6.44
C MET A 224 7.87 1.20 -5.06
N ASP A 225 8.17 0.25 -4.19
CA ASP A 225 8.59 0.53 -2.81
C ASP A 225 10.06 0.98 -2.78
N PRO A 226 10.36 2.28 -2.53
CA PRO A 226 11.72 2.78 -2.65
C PRO A 226 12.68 2.14 -1.65
N ARG A 227 12.16 1.68 -0.50
CA ARG A 227 12.93 1.05 0.58
C ARG A 227 13.62 -0.24 0.13
N ASN A 228 13.08 -0.93 -0.89
CA ASN A 228 13.71 -2.13 -1.46
C ASN A 228 15.00 -1.84 -2.24
N PHE A 229 15.25 -0.57 -2.54
CA PHE A 229 16.32 -0.16 -3.46
C PHE A 229 17.29 0.85 -2.85
N LEU A 230 17.21 1.09 -1.55
CA LEU A 230 18.16 1.94 -0.83
C LEU A 230 19.44 1.14 -0.50
N ASN A 231 20.20 0.83 -1.55
CA ASN A 231 21.54 0.25 -1.50
C ASN A 231 22.45 0.96 -2.52
N ASP A 232 23.75 0.78 -2.38
CA ASP A 232 24.85 1.35 -3.17
C ASP A 232 24.64 1.29 -4.69
N VAL A 233 23.95 0.26 -5.18
CA VAL A 233 23.68 0.08 -6.62
C VAL A 233 22.31 0.63 -7.02
N ASN A 234 21.24 0.20 -6.35
CA ASN A 234 19.88 0.46 -6.84
C ASN A 234 19.36 1.84 -6.49
N ILE A 235 20.05 2.60 -5.63
CA ILE A 235 19.68 3.97 -5.29
C ILE A 235 19.78 4.92 -6.48
N PHE A 236 20.62 4.62 -7.47
CA PHE A 236 20.77 5.41 -8.70
C PHE A 236 19.48 5.53 -9.53
N GLN A 237 18.46 4.71 -9.27
CA GLN A 237 17.14 4.96 -9.87
C GLN A 237 16.48 6.26 -9.37
N PHE A 238 16.95 6.80 -8.25
CA PHE A 238 16.52 8.04 -7.61
C PHE A 238 17.48 9.19 -7.88
N GLU A 239 18.56 8.99 -8.63
CA GLU A 239 19.50 10.07 -8.98
C GLU A 239 18.76 11.19 -9.74
N VAL A 240 18.99 12.44 -9.32
CA VAL A 240 18.45 13.62 -9.97
C VAL A 240 19.19 13.89 -11.27
N LEU A 241 18.47 13.71 -12.38
CA LEU A 241 18.95 13.89 -13.74
C LEU A 241 18.82 15.34 -14.25
N SER A 242 18.26 16.25 -13.45
CA SER A 242 18.17 17.68 -13.75
C SER A 242 19.49 18.40 -13.47
N TYR A 243 19.88 19.34 -14.33
CA TYR A 243 21.10 20.13 -14.13
C TYR A 243 20.97 21.09 -12.94
N ASN A 244 21.95 21.04 -12.05
CA ASN A 244 22.19 22.06 -11.03
C ASN A 244 23.69 22.36 -10.92
N SER A 245 24.09 23.58 -11.23
CA SER A 245 25.50 24.02 -11.21
C SER A 245 26.15 23.99 -9.83
N SER A 246 25.36 23.92 -8.75
CA SER A 246 25.89 23.93 -7.39
C SER A 246 26.57 22.64 -6.94
N TYR A 247 26.27 21.51 -7.59
CA TYR A 247 26.88 20.20 -7.28
C TYR A 247 27.34 19.42 -8.52
N HIS A 248 26.95 19.87 -9.72
CA HIS A 248 27.56 19.44 -10.97
C HIS A 248 28.73 20.34 -11.34
N THR A 249 29.93 19.97 -10.92
CA THR A 249 31.17 20.74 -11.07
C THR A 249 32.03 20.20 -12.22
N SER A 250 32.95 21.02 -12.71
CA SER A 250 33.94 20.59 -13.71
C SER A 250 34.77 19.40 -13.20
N ASP A 251 35.29 19.49 -11.98
CA ASP A 251 36.05 18.42 -11.33
C ASP A 251 35.28 17.10 -11.29
N GLY A 252 33.97 17.16 -11.01
CA GLY A 252 33.12 15.98 -11.01
C GLY A 252 33.01 15.32 -12.38
N ILE A 253 32.89 16.12 -13.44
CA ILE A 253 32.85 15.63 -14.83
C ILE A 253 34.22 15.09 -15.25
N GLU A 254 35.30 15.80 -14.93
CA GLU A 254 36.67 15.35 -15.21
C GLU A 254 36.93 13.98 -14.57
N ALA A 255 36.49 13.76 -13.34
CA ALA A 255 36.58 12.47 -12.69
C ALA A 255 35.70 11.36 -13.31
N ILE A 256 34.63 11.71 -14.06
CA ILE A 256 33.86 10.72 -14.86
C ILE A 256 34.63 10.38 -16.14
N LEU A 257 35.24 11.38 -16.77
CA LEU A 257 35.92 11.24 -18.06
C LEU A 257 37.37 10.76 -17.93
N ASP A 258 37.93 10.72 -16.72
CA ASP A 258 39.32 10.34 -16.42
C ASP A 258 39.70 9.05 -17.13
N GLY A 259 40.83 9.10 -17.84
CA GLY A 259 41.40 8.00 -18.63
C GLY A 259 40.61 7.56 -19.87
N SER A 260 39.42 8.10 -20.14
CA SER A 260 38.62 7.76 -21.32
C SER A 260 39.08 8.51 -22.57
N PHE A 261 38.55 8.14 -23.75
CA PHE A 261 38.78 8.90 -24.99
C PHE A 261 38.23 10.35 -24.95
N MET A 262 37.39 10.66 -23.96
CA MET A 262 36.85 12.00 -23.69
C MET A 262 37.64 12.75 -22.61
N GLU A 263 38.80 12.24 -22.17
CA GLU A 263 39.70 12.97 -21.28
C GLU A 263 40.36 14.15 -22.03
N GLY A 264 40.27 15.36 -21.46
CA GLY A 264 40.98 16.54 -21.95
C GLY A 264 40.33 17.28 -23.13
N SER A 265 41.16 17.96 -23.92
CA SER A 265 40.74 18.91 -24.96
C SER A 265 40.65 18.28 -26.35
N TYR A 266 39.70 18.76 -27.15
CA TYR A 266 39.60 18.46 -28.58
C TYR A 266 39.54 19.75 -29.41
N VAL A 267 39.81 19.59 -30.71
CA VAL A 267 39.52 20.58 -31.74
C VAL A 267 38.42 20.00 -32.62
N ASP A 268 37.35 20.76 -32.77
CA ASP A 268 36.18 20.37 -33.56
C ASP A 268 36.34 20.77 -35.04
N THR A 269 35.44 20.28 -35.89
CA THR A 269 35.49 20.49 -37.35
C THR A 269 35.23 21.95 -37.75
N ASP A 270 34.60 22.74 -36.90
CA ASP A 270 34.37 24.19 -37.07
C ASP A 270 35.52 25.05 -36.52
N GLY A 271 36.58 24.43 -36.01
CA GLY A 271 37.75 25.11 -35.43
C GLY A 271 37.56 25.51 -33.96
N TRP A 272 36.43 25.18 -33.33
CA TRP A 272 36.26 25.37 -31.89
C TRP A 272 37.19 24.42 -31.13
N SER A 273 37.86 24.93 -30.10
CA SER A 273 38.68 24.12 -29.20
C SER A 273 38.13 24.25 -27.78
N ALA A 274 37.84 23.11 -27.18
CA ALA A 274 37.28 22.99 -25.85
C ALA A 274 37.66 21.65 -25.24
N THR A 275 37.52 21.53 -23.93
CA THR A 275 37.49 20.26 -23.23
C THR A 275 36.14 19.57 -23.40
N TYR A 276 36.11 18.24 -23.29
CA TYR A 276 34.84 17.52 -23.21
C TYR A 276 34.04 17.94 -21.97
N THR A 277 34.72 18.25 -20.86
CA THR A 277 34.12 18.85 -19.67
C THR A 277 33.32 20.11 -20.01
N GLU A 278 33.93 21.08 -20.68
CA GLU A 278 33.24 22.31 -21.12
C GLU A 278 32.07 22.00 -22.07
N ALA A 279 32.21 21.01 -22.95
CA ALA A 279 31.15 20.59 -23.86
C ALA A 279 29.95 19.98 -23.12
N PHE A 280 30.17 19.17 -22.08
CA PHE A 280 29.11 18.59 -21.26
C PHE A 280 28.46 19.63 -20.35
N ILE A 281 29.22 20.58 -19.79
CA ILE A 281 28.65 21.71 -19.05
C ILE A 281 27.75 22.54 -19.96
N TYR A 282 28.24 22.90 -21.15
CA TYR A 282 27.45 23.64 -22.12
C TYR A 282 26.17 22.87 -22.51
N ALA A 283 26.29 21.57 -22.76
CA ALA A 283 25.13 20.71 -23.04
C ALA A 283 24.12 20.70 -21.90
N ALA A 284 24.58 20.66 -20.64
CA ALA A 284 23.73 20.72 -19.46
C ALA A 284 23.02 22.08 -19.34
N GLU A 285 23.72 23.19 -19.57
CA GLU A 285 23.15 24.54 -19.57
C GLU A 285 22.08 24.70 -20.64
N GLN A 286 22.28 24.12 -21.84
CA GLN A 286 21.29 24.20 -22.91
C GLN A 286 20.09 23.29 -22.66
N SER A 287 20.32 22.09 -22.13
CA SER A 287 19.30 21.04 -22.06
C SER A 287 18.55 20.97 -20.73
N GLY A 288 19.11 21.50 -19.65
CA GLY A 288 18.62 21.29 -18.29
C GLY A 288 18.93 19.89 -17.73
N VAL A 289 19.78 19.10 -18.38
CA VAL A 289 20.12 17.71 -17.98
C VAL A 289 21.47 17.67 -17.24
N SER A 290 21.57 16.83 -16.23
CA SER A 290 22.80 16.62 -15.46
C SER A 290 23.99 16.28 -16.39
N PRO A 291 25.10 17.03 -16.33
CA PRO A 291 26.29 16.72 -17.12
C PRO A 291 26.96 15.43 -16.64
N TYR A 292 26.77 15.02 -15.38
CA TYR A 292 27.24 13.73 -14.90
C TYR A 292 26.48 12.60 -15.60
N HIS A 293 25.15 12.69 -15.65
CA HIS A 293 24.32 11.73 -16.38
C HIS A 293 24.68 11.66 -17.86
N LEU A 294 24.88 12.82 -18.51
CA LEU A 294 25.24 12.89 -19.93
C LEU A 294 26.62 12.25 -20.20
N ALA A 295 27.63 12.58 -19.40
CA ALA A 295 28.98 12.03 -19.53
C ALA A 295 29.00 10.51 -19.31
N SER A 296 28.39 10.03 -18.22
CA SER A 296 28.29 8.60 -17.92
C SER A 296 27.55 7.83 -19.00
N ARG A 297 26.43 8.37 -19.52
CA ARG A 297 25.69 7.74 -20.62
C ARG A 297 26.50 7.70 -21.92
N ALA A 298 27.23 8.77 -22.25
CA ALA A 298 28.10 8.78 -23.43
C ALA A 298 29.19 7.70 -23.32
N LEU A 299 29.83 7.54 -22.17
CA LEU A 299 30.81 6.46 -21.95
C LEU A 299 30.18 5.07 -22.04
N GLN A 300 28.99 4.89 -21.47
CA GLN A 300 28.27 3.63 -21.53
C GLN A 300 27.93 3.22 -22.98
N GLU A 301 27.53 4.20 -23.81
CA GLU A 301 27.12 3.99 -25.20
C GLU A 301 28.31 3.81 -26.16
N LEU A 302 29.45 4.42 -25.86
CA LEU A 302 30.61 4.48 -26.76
C LEU A 302 31.74 3.56 -26.34
N GLY A 303 31.75 3.12 -25.08
CA GLY A 303 32.89 2.46 -24.46
C GLY A 303 33.98 3.45 -24.07
N TYR A 304 34.88 3.00 -23.20
CA TYR A 304 35.96 3.80 -22.63
C TYR A 304 36.96 4.32 -23.69
N ASP A 305 37.18 3.54 -24.76
CA ASP A 305 38.06 3.87 -25.89
C ASP A 305 37.33 4.58 -27.06
N GLY A 306 36.02 4.78 -26.92
CA GLY A 306 35.16 5.36 -27.96
C GLY A 306 34.70 4.38 -29.04
N SER A 307 33.86 4.89 -29.93
CA SER A 307 33.13 4.12 -30.95
C SER A 307 33.22 4.77 -32.33
N SER A 308 33.01 3.99 -33.40
CA SER A 308 32.90 4.52 -34.77
C SER A 308 31.80 5.58 -34.93
N SER A 309 30.79 5.61 -34.06
CA SER A 309 29.73 6.65 -34.08
C SER A 309 30.25 8.05 -33.75
N VAL A 310 31.47 8.17 -33.20
CA VAL A 310 32.10 9.46 -32.87
C VAL A 310 33.44 9.68 -33.59
N SER A 311 33.80 8.81 -34.53
CA SER A 311 35.08 8.95 -35.26
C SER A 311 35.06 10.07 -36.30
N GLY A 312 33.90 10.39 -36.87
CA GLY A 312 33.75 11.31 -38.00
C GLY A 312 34.31 10.79 -39.32
N THR A 313 34.66 9.50 -39.40
CA THR A 313 35.33 8.89 -40.58
C THR A 313 34.53 7.75 -41.22
N VAL A 314 33.29 7.53 -40.78
CA VAL A 314 32.44 6.47 -41.32
C VAL A 314 32.00 6.82 -42.74
N GLU A 315 32.21 5.89 -43.68
CA GLU A 315 31.90 6.09 -45.10
C GLU A 315 30.42 6.47 -45.30
N GLY A 316 30.20 7.60 -45.99
CA GLY A 316 28.86 8.16 -46.26
C GLY A 316 28.28 9.03 -45.15
N TYR A 317 28.96 9.14 -44.00
CA TYR A 317 28.62 10.00 -42.87
C TYR A 317 29.86 10.71 -42.32
N GLU A 318 30.80 11.06 -43.19
CA GLU A 318 32.03 11.75 -42.80
C GLU A 318 31.71 13.09 -42.12
N GLY A 319 32.35 13.35 -40.99
CA GLY A 319 32.12 14.54 -40.17
C GLY A 319 30.85 14.53 -39.34
N ILE A 320 30.07 13.44 -39.32
CA ILE A 320 28.89 13.28 -38.44
C ILE A 320 29.26 12.53 -37.17
N PHE A 321 28.74 13.00 -36.03
CA PHE A 321 29.00 12.45 -34.71
C PHE A 321 27.70 12.10 -34.00
N ASN A 322 27.67 11.02 -33.22
CA ASN A 322 26.54 10.64 -32.37
C ASN A 322 27.02 10.08 -31.02
N PHE A 323 27.07 10.93 -29.99
CA PHE A 323 27.61 10.59 -28.67
C PHE A 323 26.68 9.74 -27.79
N TYR A 324 25.41 9.59 -28.16
CA TYR A 324 24.41 8.87 -27.36
C TYR A 324 23.70 7.77 -28.16
N ASN A 325 24.25 7.40 -29.33
CA ASN A 325 23.66 6.43 -30.26
C ASN A 325 22.17 6.65 -30.58
N ILE A 326 21.70 7.91 -30.56
CA ILE A 326 20.28 8.23 -30.77
C ILE A 326 19.88 7.82 -32.19
N GLY A 327 18.79 7.08 -32.32
CA GLY A 327 18.31 6.53 -33.60
C GLY A 327 18.93 5.18 -33.99
N ALA A 328 19.84 4.61 -33.18
CA ALA A 328 20.39 3.28 -33.40
C ALA A 328 19.36 2.18 -33.09
N THR A 329 18.58 1.75 -34.09
CA THR A 329 17.63 0.63 -33.95
C THR A 329 18.30 -0.73 -34.20
N SER A 330 17.76 -1.79 -33.58
CA SER A 330 18.23 -3.19 -33.67
C SER A 330 18.06 -3.80 -35.08
N SER A 331 18.95 -3.40 -36.00
CA SER A 331 19.15 -3.96 -37.34
C SER A 331 20.61 -4.35 -37.49
N SER A 332 21.01 -4.93 -38.64
CA SER A 332 22.37 -5.41 -38.89
C SER A 332 23.48 -4.36 -38.79
N ASN A 333 23.17 -3.05 -38.76
CA ASN A 333 24.16 -1.96 -38.59
C ASN A 333 23.60 -0.78 -37.75
N PRO A 334 23.56 -0.90 -36.41
CA PRO A 334 22.99 0.13 -35.53
C PRO A 334 23.73 1.49 -35.60
N ILE A 335 25.05 1.47 -35.79
CA ILE A 335 25.89 2.68 -35.92
C ILE A 335 25.48 3.51 -37.14
N LEU A 336 25.27 2.89 -38.31
CA LEU A 336 24.87 3.61 -39.52
C LEU A 336 23.49 4.25 -39.36
N LYS A 337 22.55 3.59 -38.65
CA LYS A 337 21.23 4.18 -38.38
C LYS A 337 21.30 5.36 -37.41
N GLY A 338 22.18 5.28 -36.41
CA GLY A 338 22.47 6.42 -35.53
C GLY A 338 23.08 7.60 -36.28
N LEU A 339 24.01 7.36 -37.21
CA LEU A 339 24.62 8.41 -38.01
C LEU A 339 23.65 8.98 -39.08
N GLU A 340 22.79 8.14 -39.65
CA GLU A 340 21.69 8.57 -40.52
C GLU A 340 20.78 9.55 -39.78
N PHE A 341 20.38 9.21 -38.55
CA PHE A 341 19.61 10.11 -37.69
C PHE A 341 20.38 11.41 -37.47
N ALA A 342 21.62 11.34 -36.99
CA ALA A 342 22.47 12.49 -36.69
C ALA A 342 22.71 13.45 -37.87
N SER A 343 22.62 12.94 -39.11
CA SER A 343 22.79 13.72 -40.34
C SER A 343 21.55 14.53 -40.77
N GLN A 344 20.39 14.31 -40.14
CA GLN A 344 19.15 15.05 -40.45
C GLN A 344 19.28 16.54 -40.06
N ILE A 345 18.37 17.39 -40.56
CA ILE A 345 18.34 18.83 -40.22
C ILE A 345 17.23 19.07 -39.20
N ASN A 346 17.61 19.57 -38.03
CA ASN A 346 16.68 19.98 -36.99
C ASN A 346 17.36 20.98 -36.04
N GLU A 347 17.03 22.25 -36.18
CA GLU A 347 17.66 23.34 -35.42
C GLU A 347 17.38 23.25 -33.91
N ASP A 348 16.23 22.71 -33.50
CA ASP A 348 15.88 22.51 -32.07
C ASP A 348 16.87 21.59 -31.33
N TYR A 349 17.59 20.75 -32.07
CA TYR A 349 18.57 19.78 -31.53
C TYR A 349 19.96 19.99 -32.11
N PHE A 350 20.26 21.17 -32.66
CA PHE A 350 21.54 21.48 -33.31
C PHE A 350 21.94 20.49 -34.42
N MET A 351 20.97 19.86 -35.08
CA MET A 351 21.21 18.91 -36.16
C MET A 351 21.33 19.64 -37.52
N PRO A 352 22.26 19.26 -38.40
CA PRO A 352 23.05 18.02 -38.35
C PRO A 352 24.18 18.10 -37.33
N TRP A 353 24.47 16.98 -36.67
CA TRP A 353 25.55 16.84 -35.68
C TRP A 353 26.91 16.71 -36.38
N ASN A 354 27.27 17.77 -37.11
CA ASN A 354 28.48 17.86 -37.92
C ASN A 354 29.72 18.38 -37.18
N THR A 355 29.59 18.52 -35.85
CA THR A 355 30.62 18.90 -34.87
C THR A 355 30.36 18.06 -33.63
N LYS A 356 31.39 17.72 -32.86
CA LYS A 356 31.26 16.93 -31.62
C LYS A 356 30.37 17.64 -30.61
N TRP A 357 30.55 18.95 -30.44
CA TRP A 357 29.78 19.71 -29.45
C TRP A 357 28.28 19.76 -29.76
N LYS A 358 27.90 19.88 -31.04
CA LYS A 358 26.48 19.81 -31.44
C LYS A 358 25.88 18.45 -31.16
N SER A 359 26.65 17.38 -31.34
CA SER A 359 26.20 16.03 -31.02
C SER A 359 25.95 15.87 -29.51
N ILE A 360 26.86 16.37 -28.67
CA ILE A 360 26.76 16.31 -27.22
C ILE A 360 25.58 17.18 -26.71
N ALA A 361 25.49 18.44 -27.13
CA ALA A 361 24.44 19.36 -26.70
C ALA A 361 23.06 19.04 -27.33
N GLY A 362 23.04 18.69 -28.61
CA GLY A 362 21.83 18.32 -29.34
C GLY A 362 21.23 17.01 -28.87
N GLY A 363 22.06 16.01 -28.59
CA GLY A 363 21.64 14.77 -27.97
C GLY A 363 21.10 14.99 -26.55
N ALA A 364 21.74 15.85 -25.75
CA ALA A 364 21.25 16.22 -24.42
C ALA A 364 19.87 16.89 -24.47
N LEU A 365 19.65 17.82 -25.41
CA LEU A 365 18.33 18.44 -25.66
C LEU A 365 17.27 17.39 -26.04
N TYR A 366 17.64 16.41 -26.86
CA TYR A 366 16.76 15.31 -27.26
C TYR A 366 16.37 14.42 -26.06
N LEU A 367 17.31 14.13 -25.15
CA LEU A 367 17.08 13.35 -23.94
C LEU A 367 16.28 14.11 -22.88
N GLY A 368 16.59 15.39 -22.64
CA GLY A 368 16.03 16.19 -21.56
C GLY A 368 14.58 16.63 -21.78
N ARG A 369 14.23 17.02 -23.00
CA ARG A 369 12.94 17.66 -23.32
C ARG A 369 11.71 16.81 -22.97
N ARG A 370 11.82 15.48 -23.06
CA ARG A 370 10.65 14.60 -22.94
C ARG A 370 10.28 14.22 -21.51
N TYR A 371 11.23 14.18 -20.57
CA TYR A 371 10.95 13.68 -19.22
C TYR A 371 11.55 14.56 -18.13
N ILE A 372 12.85 14.84 -18.21
CA ILE A 372 13.59 15.59 -17.18
C ILE A 372 13.01 17.01 -17.04
N ASN A 373 12.82 17.72 -18.15
CA ASN A 373 12.36 19.11 -18.15
C ASN A 373 10.86 19.26 -17.81
N VAL A 374 10.11 18.17 -17.72
CA VAL A 374 8.72 18.15 -17.23
C VAL A 374 8.63 17.64 -15.78
N GLY A 375 9.77 17.52 -15.12
CA GLY A 375 9.92 17.14 -13.71
C GLY A 375 10.24 15.66 -13.48
N GLN A 376 10.10 14.76 -14.47
CA GLN A 376 10.41 13.33 -14.35
C GLN A 376 11.92 13.08 -14.48
N ASP A 377 12.65 13.63 -13.53
CA ASP A 377 14.11 13.74 -13.49
C ASP A 377 14.77 12.66 -12.64
N THR A 378 14.13 11.50 -12.47
CA THR A 378 14.76 10.28 -11.95
C THR A 378 14.25 9.08 -12.76
N LEU A 379 15.01 7.99 -12.85
CA LEU A 379 14.56 6.78 -13.54
C LEU A 379 13.25 6.24 -12.95
N TYR A 380 13.10 6.35 -11.63
CA TYR A 380 11.86 6.00 -10.94
C TYR A 380 10.67 6.86 -11.43
N LEU A 381 10.83 8.18 -11.51
CA LEU A 381 9.76 9.08 -11.96
C LEU A 381 9.43 8.95 -13.44
N GLN A 382 10.41 8.56 -14.27
CA GLN A 382 10.18 8.21 -15.66
C GLN A 382 9.36 6.92 -15.80
N LYS A 383 9.51 5.97 -14.86
CA LYS A 383 8.75 4.71 -14.87
C LYS A 383 7.38 4.80 -14.25
N PHE A 384 7.24 5.38 -13.06
CA PHE A 384 6.00 5.36 -12.29
C PHE A 384 5.25 6.67 -12.31
N ASN A 385 5.94 7.79 -12.54
CA ASN A 385 5.41 9.16 -12.48
C ASN A 385 4.49 9.42 -11.29
N VAL A 386 5.06 9.70 -10.12
CA VAL A 386 4.28 9.90 -8.88
C VAL A 386 4.25 11.35 -8.42
N GLN A 387 4.14 12.25 -9.38
CA GLN A 387 4.16 13.70 -9.16
C GLN A 387 3.35 14.45 -10.22
N GLY A 388 3.32 15.78 -10.08
CA GLY A 388 2.65 16.68 -11.02
C GLY A 388 1.12 16.57 -10.94
N SER A 389 0.43 17.16 -11.92
CA SER A 389 -1.03 17.17 -11.98
C SER A 389 -1.65 15.93 -12.62
N ASN A 390 -0.82 15.04 -13.20
CA ASN A 390 -1.26 13.83 -13.88
C ASN A 390 -0.36 12.62 -13.54
N PRO A 391 -0.37 12.15 -12.29
CA PRO A 391 0.44 11.01 -11.87
C PRO A 391 0.04 9.73 -12.63
N TYR A 392 0.93 8.74 -12.64
CA TYR A 392 0.76 7.41 -13.24
C TYR A 392 0.63 7.41 -14.77
N ASN A 393 0.87 8.54 -15.42
CA ASN A 393 0.80 8.70 -16.88
C ASN A 393 2.16 9.16 -17.42
N HIS A 394 2.31 9.21 -18.75
CA HIS A 394 3.54 9.69 -19.39
C HIS A 394 4.79 8.91 -18.92
N GLN A 395 4.68 7.59 -18.89
CA GLN A 395 5.75 6.70 -18.46
C GLN A 395 6.63 6.34 -19.65
N TYR A 396 7.95 6.41 -19.47
CA TYR A 396 8.92 6.14 -20.53
C TYR A 396 8.92 4.68 -20.97
N MET A 397 8.57 3.76 -20.06
CA MET A 397 8.75 2.32 -20.26
C MET A 397 7.67 1.50 -19.56
N THR A 398 7.35 0.35 -20.16
CA THR A 398 6.38 -0.62 -19.65
C THR A 398 7.05 -1.69 -18.77
N ASN A 399 8.34 -2.00 -18.98
CA ASN A 399 9.08 -2.95 -18.16
C ASN A 399 9.20 -2.45 -16.71
N VAL A 400 8.60 -3.17 -15.77
CA VAL A 400 8.59 -2.79 -14.34
C VAL A 400 9.99 -2.80 -13.70
N GLN A 401 10.92 -3.60 -14.22
CA GLN A 401 12.28 -3.76 -13.67
C GLN A 401 13.26 -2.71 -14.17
N ALA A 402 12.88 -1.92 -15.18
CA ALA A 402 13.81 -1.09 -15.94
C ALA A 402 14.56 -0.06 -15.08
N PRO A 403 13.93 0.65 -14.11
CA PRO A 403 14.67 1.59 -13.27
C PRO A 403 15.82 0.95 -12.49
N SER A 404 15.60 -0.23 -11.90
CA SER A 404 16.63 -0.97 -11.15
C SER A 404 17.72 -1.52 -12.07
N ALA A 405 17.36 -2.02 -13.26
CA ALA A 405 18.34 -2.49 -14.23
C ALA A 405 19.21 -1.36 -14.80
N GLU A 406 18.63 -0.17 -15.00
CA GLU A 406 19.35 1.03 -15.43
C GLU A 406 20.18 1.64 -14.30
N ALA A 407 19.70 1.61 -13.05
CA ALA A 407 20.46 2.01 -11.88
C ALA A 407 21.77 1.21 -11.74
N GLY A 408 21.73 -0.11 -11.96
CA GLY A 408 22.94 -0.94 -11.95
C GLY A 408 24.00 -0.47 -12.95
N LYS A 409 23.57 -0.12 -14.16
CA LYS A 409 24.46 0.41 -15.20
C LYS A 409 25.03 1.80 -14.84
N LEU A 410 24.23 2.65 -14.21
CA LEU A 410 24.70 3.95 -13.71
C LEU A 410 25.71 3.77 -12.59
N ALA A 411 25.44 2.88 -11.62
CA ALA A 411 26.36 2.57 -10.53
C ALA A 411 27.71 2.06 -11.06
N GLU A 412 27.70 1.16 -12.04
CA GLU A 412 28.92 0.70 -12.75
C GLU A 412 29.67 1.87 -13.40
N ALA A 413 28.96 2.78 -14.07
CA ALA A 413 29.59 3.96 -14.68
C ALA A 413 30.20 4.93 -13.65
N TYR A 414 29.73 4.90 -12.40
CA TYR A 414 30.23 5.74 -11.33
C TYR A 414 31.31 5.07 -10.45
N GLU A 415 31.61 3.77 -10.63
CA GLU A 415 32.41 2.94 -9.71
C GLU A 415 33.74 3.59 -9.30
N THR A 416 34.44 4.23 -10.24
CA THR A 416 35.76 4.85 -9.99
C THR A 416 35.69 6.23 -9.36
N SER A 417 34.50 6.76 -9.12
CA SER A 417 34.33 8.18 -8.82
C SER A 417 33.13 8.52 -7.90
N LEU A 418 32.77 7.61 -6.99
CA LEU A 418 31.65 7.78 -6.06
C LEU A 418 31.84 8.88 -4.99
N GLU A 419 33.08 9.36 -4.78
CA GLU A 419 33.45 10.39 -3.79
C GLU A 419 33.09 11.82 -4.24
N ARG A 420 31.81 12.04 -4.58
CA ARG A 420 31.30 13.34 -5.03
C ARG A 420 29.85 13.56 -4.58
N ALA A 421 29.37 14.79 -4.75
CA ALA A 421 27.97 15.11 -4.52
C ALA A 421 27.09 14.48 -5.61
N ILE A 422 26.28 13.50 -5.23
CA ILE A 422 25.22 12.90 -6.03
C ILE A 422 23.92 13.09 -5.27
N VAL A 423 22.89 13.64 -5.92
CA VAL A 423 21.61 13.93 -5.29
C VAL A 423 20.61 12.84 -5.62
N PHE A 424 20.03 12.22 -4.59
CA PHE A 424 19.00 11.20 -4.71
C PHE A 424 17.67 11.75 -4.21
N LYS A 425 16.70 11.89 -5.13
CA LYS A 425 15.34 12.30 -4.83
C LYS A 425 14.44 11.10 -4.69
N ILE A 426 14.10 10.76 -3.44
CA ILE A 426 13.50 9.48 -3.08
C ILE A 426 12.01 9.66 -2.75
N PRO A 427 11.09 8.99 -3.48
CA PRO A 427 9.65 9.10 -3.23
C PRO A 427 9.23 8.62 -1.83
N VAL A 428 8.33 9.37 -1.22
CA VAL A 428 7.64 9.01 0.03
C VAL A 428 6.13 9.08 -0.21
N TYR A 429 5.46 7.93 -0.06
CA TYR A 429 4.01 7.81 -0.19
C TYR A 429 3.30 7.96 1.16
N LEU A 430 2.04 8.39 1.11
CA LEU A 430 1.16 8.37 2.27
C LEU A 430 0.71 6.92 2.55
N ASN A 431 0.52 6.59 3.82
CA ASN A 431 -0.04 5.31 4.28
C ASN A 431 0.71 4.06 3.79
N MET A 432 2.03 4.13 3.67
CA MET A 432 2.83 2.95 3.34
C MET A 432 2.75 1.88 4.43
N PRO A 433 2.81 0.58 4.04
CA PRO A 433 2.90 -0.50 5.00
C PRO A 433 4.19 -0.40 5.82
N THR A 434 4.13 -0.86 7.08
CA THR A 434 5.29 -0.88 7.98
C THR A 434 6.44 -1.70 7.39
N GLU A 435 6.12 -2.88 6.87
CA GLU A 435 7.08 -3.74 6.17
C GLU A 435 7.23 -3.34 4.71
N ASN A 436 8.41 -3.63 4.15
CA ASN A 436 8.66 -3.44 2.72
C ASN A 436 7.83 -4.45 1.90
N ALA A 437 7.37 -4.04 0.72
CA ALA A 437 6.73 -4.97 -0.21
C ALA A 437 7.74 -6.06 -0.61
N PRO A 438 7.49 -7.36 -0.33
CA PRO A 438 8.46 -8.41 -0.62
C PRO A 438 8.46 -8.80 -2.10
N LEU A 439 9.61 -9.23 -2.62
CA LEU A 439 9.69 -9.80 -3.97
C LEU A 439 8.89 -11.12 -3.99
N PRO A 440 7.89 -11.30 -4.86
CA PRO A 440 7.21 -12.59 -5.00
C PRO A 440 8.18 -13.66 -5.51
N THR A 441 8.15 -14.87 -4.93
CA THR A 441 9.11 -15.95 -5.24
C THR A 441 8.47 -17.22 -5.81
N GLY A 442 7.14 -17.30 -5.85
CA GLY A 442 6.42 -18.48 -6.29
C GLY A 442 6.66 -18.82 -7.77
N THR A 443 6.74 -20.11 -8.07
CA THR A 443 6.95 -20.65 -9.43
C THR A 443 5.97 -21.78 -9.73
N GLY A 444 5.89 -22.22 -10.99
CA GLY A 444 5.01 -23.32 -11.40
C GLY A 444 3.56 -22.88 -11.63
N ALA A 445 2.62 -23.79 -11.39
CA ALA A 445 1.19 -23.58 -11.64
C ALA A 445 0.63 -22.34 -10.91
N ALA A 446 -0.27 -21.62 -11.60
CA ALA A 446 -0.86 -20.37 -11.12
C ALA A 446 -2.39 -20.38 -11.09
N ASN A 447 -3.03 -21.33 -11.77
CA ASN A 447 -4.48 -21.37 -11.93
C ASN A 447 -5.13 -22.08 -10.74
N ALA A 448 -5.54 -21.29 -9.75
CA ALA A 448 -6.23 -21.77 -8.54
C ALA A 448 -7.74 -21.98 -8.73
N SER A 449 -8.25 -22.17 -9.96
CA SER A 449 -9.69 -22.35 -10.19
C SER A 449 -10.15 -23.80 -10.00
N LEU A 450 -11.39 -23.99 -9.55
CA LEU A 450 -12.09 -25.27 -9.68
C LEU A 450 -12.71 -25.41 -11.07
N VAL A 451 -12.81 -26.65 -11.56
CA VAL A 451 -13.64 -27.07 -12.72
C VAL A 451 -14.91 -27.81 -12.30
N ASN A 452 -14.96 -28.28 -11.05
CA ASN A 452 -16.16 -28.85 -10.45
C ASN A 452 -16.21 -28.52 -8.95
N LEU A 453 -17.42 -28.24 -8.45
CA LEU A 453 -17.76 -28.19 -7.04
C LEU A 453 -19.18 -28.73 -6.88
N GLU A 454 -19.31 -29.88 -6.26
CA GLU A 454 -20.58 -30.56 -6.04
C GLU A 454 -20.67 -31.10 -4.62
N ILE A 455 -21.89 -31.24 -4.11
CA ILE A 455 -22.18 -31.90 -2.84
C ILE A 455 -23.02 -33.13 -3.17
N GLU A 456 -22.57 -34.30 -2.73
CA GLU A 456 -23.24 -35.56 -3.05
C GLU A 456 -24.68 -35.57 -2.51
N GLY A 457 -25.66 -35.65 -3.42
CA GLY A 457 -27.09 -35.65 -3.09
C GLY A 457 -27.75 -34.26 -3.02
N TYR A 458 -27.01 -33.16 -3.20
CA TYR A 458 -27.53 -31.80 -3.04
C TYR A 458 -27.17 -30.88 -4.20
N VAL A 459 -27.94 -29.81 -4.37
CA VAL A 459 -27.73 -28.80 -5.41
C VAL A 459 -27.33 -27.48 -4.75
N LEU A 460 -26.20 -26.92 -5.18
CA LEU A 460 -25.75 -25.60 -4.75
C LEU A 460 -26.61 -24.49 -5.38
N THR A 461 -26.80 -23.40 -4.63
CA THR A 461 -27.42 -22.17 -5.14
C THR A 461 -26.42 -21.01 -5.05
N PRO A 462 -26.02 -20.39 -6.17
CA PRO A 462 -26.31 -20.80 -7.55
C PRO A 462 -25.61 -22.12 -7.93
N THR A 463 -25.96 -22.69 -9.08
CA THR A 463 -25.20 -23.81 -9.66
C THR A 463 -23.74 -23.40 -9.88
N PHE A 464 -22.81 -24.35 -9.74
CA PHE A 464 -21.37 -24.08 -9.81
C PHE A 464 -20.97 -23.29 -11.07
N HIS A 465 -20.18 -22.24 -10.85
CA HIS A 465 -19.45 -21.53 -11.88
C HIS A 465 -18.07 -21.14 -11.34
N LYS A 466 -17.01 -21.34 -12.12
CA LYS A 466 -15.61 -21.16 -11.66
C LYS A 466 -15.28 -19.78 -11.07
N ASP A 467 -16.03 -18.75 -11.49
CA ASP A 467 -15.87 -17.35 -11.07
C ASP A 467 -16.84 -16.94 -9.94
N THR A 468 -17.79 -17.81 -9.57
CA THR A 468 -18.66 -17.62 -8.40
C THR A 468 -17.95 -18.20 -7.18
N LEU A 469 -17.74 -17.35 -6.16
CA LEU A 469 -16.97 -17.70 -4.96
C LEU A 469 -17.82 -17.96 -3.72
N GLU A 470 -19.12 -17.69 -3.78
CA GLU A 470 -20.06 -17.90 -2.67
C GLU A 470 -21.27 -18.69 -3.15
N TYR A 471 -21.65 -19.68 -2.34
CA TYR A 471 -22.76 -20.60 -2.59
C TYR A 471 -23.54 -20.83 -1.31
N ASP A 472 -24.83 -21.10 -1.46
CA ASP A 472 -25.73 -21.47 -0.38
C ASP A 472 -26.29 -22.88 -0.61
N LEU A 473 -26.48 -23.61 0.49
CA LEU A 473 -27.20 -24.89 0.55
C LEU A 473 -28.14 -24.86 1.74
N VAL A 474 -29.42 -25.15 1.51
CA VAL A 474 -30.41 -25.35 2.57
C VAL A 474 -30.78 -26.81 2.59
N LEU A 475 -30.68 -27.44 3.77
CA LEU A 475 -31.05 -28.83 3.95
C LEU A 475 -32.50 -28.94 4.45
N ASP A 476 -33.23 -29.92 3.94
CA ASP A 476 -34.62 -30.18 4.37
C ASP A 476 -34.68 -31.00 5.68
N GLU A 477 -33.61 -31.72 6.01
CA GLU A 477 -33.47 -32.50 7.23
C GLU A 477 -32.07 -32.42 7.82
N TYR A 478 -31.94 -32.74 9.11
CA TYR A 478 -30.65 -32.76 9.79
C TYR A 478 -29.80 -33.92 9.27
N VAL A 479 -28.60 -33.59 8.77
CA VAL A 479 -27.55 -34.56 8.48
C VAL A 479 -26.27 -34.13 9.21
N SER A 480 -25.59 -35.09 9.83
CA SER A 480 -24.37 -34.81 10.61
C SER A 480 -23.13 -34.54 9.76
N SER A 481 -23.18 -34.85 8.47
CA SER A 481 -22.10 -34.63 7.52
C SER A 481 -22.58 -34.60 6.08
N ILE A 482 -21.86 -33.86 5.24
CA ILE A 482 -22.01 -33.87 3.78
C ILE A 482 -20.69 -34.23 3.12
N LYS A 483 -20.75 -34.74 1.88
CA LYS A 483 -19.57 -35.08 1.09
C LYS A 483 -19.42 -34.11 -0.06
N ILE A 484 -18.36 -33.30 0.00
CA ILE A 484 -18.02 -32.30 -1.01
C ILE A 484 -17.02 -32.91 -1.99
N LYS A 485 -17.32 -32.85 -3.29
CA LYS A 485 -16.38 -33.22 -4.35
C LYS A 485 -15.97 -31.96 -5.09
N ALA A 486 -14.67 -31.78 -5.22
CA ALA A 486 -14.07 -30.64 -5.89
C ALA A 486 -12.98 -31.14 -6.85
N SER A 487 -12.88 -30.52 -8.02
CA SER A 487 -11.85 -30.84 -9.01
C SER A 487 -11.18 -29.56 -9.47
N VAL A 488 -9.85 -29.57 -9.54
CA VAL A 488 -9.02 -28.42 -9.90
C VAL A 488 -8.85 -28.28 -11.40
N ALA A 489 -8.70 -27.04 -11.86
CA ALA A 489 -8.35 -26.76 -13.25
C ALA A 489 -6.90 -27.15 -13.57
N ASP A 490 -5.98 -26.93 -12.63
CA ASP A 490 -4.58 -27.28 -12.78
C ASP A 490 -4.26 -28.58 -12.01
N PRO A 491 -3.82 -29.67 -12.67
CA PRO A 491 -3.62 -30.97 -12.02
C PRO A 491 -2.62 -31.00 -10.87
N VAL A 492 -1.72 -30.01 -10.76
CA VAL A 492 -0.76 -29.91 -9.65
C VAL A 492 -1.22 -28.99 -8.52
N ALA A 493 -2.41 -28.38 -8.64
CA ALA A 493 -3.03 -27.62 -7.56
C ALA A 493 -3.56 -28.55 -6.45
N THR A 494 -3.61 -28.02 -5.24
CA THR A 494 -4.12 -28.74 -4.06
C THR A 494 -5.45 -28.16 -3.62
N VAL A 495 -6.34 -29.00 -3.10
CA VAL A 495 -7.65 -28.59 -2.54
C VAL A 495 -7.74 -28.99 -1.08
N THR A 496 -8.20 -28.06 -0.25
CA THR A 496 -8.58 -28.31 1.14
C THR A 496 -10.05 -27.95 1.36
N GLY A 497 -10.70 -28.55 2.35
CA GLY A 497 -12.13 -28.32 2.64
C GLY A 497 -13.11 -29.16 1.82
N ALA A 498 -12.62 -30.00 0.90
CA ALA A 498 -13.42 -31.03 0.22
C ALA A 498 -13.37 -32.37 0.99
N GLY A 499 -14.16 -33.35 0.56
CA GLY A 499 -14.34 -34.64 1.23
C GLY A 499 -15.51 -34.64 2.20
N ASP A 500 -15.44 -35.48 3.24
CA ASP A 500 -16.48 -35.56 4.27
C ASP A 500 -16.34 -34.40 5.27
N VAL A 501 -17.35 -33.53 5.31
CA VAL A 501 -17.40 -32.36 6.18
C VAL A 501 -18.50 -32.54 7.21
N LYS A 502 -18.15 -32.43 8.50
CA LYS A 502 -19.12 -32.48 9.60
C LYS A 502 -19.93 -31.20 9.66
N LEU A 503 -21.21 -31.35 9.98
CA LEU A 503 -22.15 -30.25 10.13
C LEU A 503 -22.67 -30.18 11.57
N VAL A 504 -22.97 -28.97 12.01
CA VAL A 504 -23.75 -28.70 13.22
C VAL A 504 -25.11 -28.11 12.85
N GLU A 505 -26.06 -28.12 13.78
CA GLU A 505 -27.36 -27.47 13.58
C GLU A 505 -27.19 -25.97 13.33
N GLY A 506 -28.08 -25.39 12.51
CA GLY A 506 -28.03 -23.98 12.15
C GLY A 506 -27.06 -23.67 11.02
N LYS A 507 -26.37 -22.52 11.09
CA LYS A 507 -25.53 -22.00 10.00
C LYS A 507 -24.12 -22.57 10.09
N ASN A 508 -23.65 -23.17 8.99
CA ASN A 508 -22.30 -23.66 8.81
C ASN A 508 -21.63 -22.87 7.68
N LYS A 509 -20.35 -22.54 7.83
CA LYS A 509 -19.55 -21.89 6.78
C LYS A 509 -18.37 -22.79 6.43
N ILE A 510 -18.33 -23.26 5.19
CA ILE A 510 -17.31 -24.19 4.71
C ILE A 510 -16.48 -23.50 3.62
N ASN A 511 -15.17 -23.47 3.78
CA ASN A 511 -14.25 -22.89 2.81
C ASN A 511 -13.52 -24.01 2.06
N VAL A 512 -13.77 -24.14 0.76
CA VAL A 512 -13.02 -25.00 -0.15
C VAL A 512 -11.91 -24.17 -0.78
N THR A 513 -10.67 -24.41 -0.39
CA THR A 513 -9.52 -23.60 -0.81
C THR A 513 -8.65 -24.35 -1.79
N VAL A 514 -8.45 -23.77 -2.97
CA VAL A 514 -7.49 -24.23 -3.98
C VAL A 514 -6.20 -23.45 -3.81
N SER A 515 -5.06 -24.14 -3.72
CA SER A 515 -3.73 -23.52 -3.63
C SER A 515 -2.80 -24.07 -4.70
N THR A 516 -2.01 -23.21 -5.33
CA THR A 516 -1.09 -23.57 -6.42
C THR A 516 0.37 -23.38 -6.02
N GLN A 517 1.29 -23.98 -6.79
CA GLN A 517 2.73 -23.97 -6.52
C GLN A 517 3.34 -22.56 -6.46
N ASN A 518 2.77 -21.61 -7.23
CA ASN A 518 3.24 -20.23 -7.25
C ASN A 518 2.73 -19.38 -6.07
N GLY A 519 2.00 -19.96 -5.12
CA GLY A 519 1.45 -19.26 -3.97
C GLY A 519 0.07 -18.63 -4.20
N ASN A 520 -0.49 -18.68 -5.41
CA ASN A 520 -1.87 -18.23 -5.63
C ASN A 520 -2.84 -19.16 -4.89
N SER A 521 -3.91 -18.56 -4.34
CA SER A 521 -5.02 -19.31 -3.79
C SER A 521 -6.36 -18.72 -4.20
N ARG A 522 -7.39 -19.56 -4.21
CA ARG A 522 -8.79 -19.16 -4.41
C ARG A 522 -9.66 -19.92 -3.44
N VAL A 523 -10.57 -19.20 -2.79
CA VAL A 523 -11.49 -19.76 -1.79
C VAL A 523 -12.91 -19.75 -2.35
N TYR A 524 -13.55 -20.91 -2.35
CA TYR A 524 -14.97 -21.09 -2.64
C TYR A 524 -15.71 -21.35 -1.32
N THR A 525 -16.62 -20.47 -0.96
CA THR A 525 -17.36 -20.50 0.31
C THR A 525 -18.73 -21.12 0.08
N ILE A 526 -19.10 -22.10 0.93
CA ILE A 526 -20.42 -22.71 0.96
C ILE A 526 -21.04 -22.42 2.32
N ASN A 527 -22.15 -21.67 2.33
CA ASN A 527 -22.97 -21.47 3.52
C ASN A 527 -24.06 -22.55 3.56
N VAL A 528 -24.03 -23.39 4.58
CA VAL A 528 -25.02 -24.47 4.73
C VAL A 528 -25.95 -24.14 5.89
N ALA A 529 -27.25 -24.08 5.60
CA ALA A 529 -28.30 -24.00 6.62
C ALA A 529 -28.82 -25.41 6.91
N VAL A 530 -28.52 -25.88 8.12
CA VAL A 530 -28.89 -27.21 8.60
C VAL A 530 -30.07 -27.06 9.55
N PRO A 531 -31.22 -27.70 9.28
CA PRO A 531 -32.34 -27.67 10.20
C PRO A 531 -31.99 -28.49 11.44
N TYR A 532 -32.67 -28.19 12.54
CA TYR A 532 -32.47 -28.92 13.78
C TYR A 532 -33.00 -30.35 13.68
N SER A 533 -32.36 -31.26 14.40
CA SER A 533 -32.82 -32.65 14.52
C SER A 533 -34.24 -32.73 15.12
N LYS A 534 -35.06 -33.62 14.54
CA LYS A 534 -36.39 -33.96 15.07
C LYS A 534 -36.21 -34.88 16.27
N SER A 535 -36.93 -34.62 17.36
CA SER A 535 -36.99 -35.55 18.49
C SER A 535 -38.06 -36.62 18.26
N THR A 536 -37.80 -37.85 18.70
CA THR A 536 -38.81 -38.92 18.79
C THR A 536 -38.94 -39.33 20.24
N ILE A 537 -40.14 -39.20 20.80
CA ILE A 537 -40.43 -39.67 22.15
C ILE A 537 -40.84 -41.14 22.03
N VAL A 538 -40.04 -42.05 22.58
CA VAL A 538 -40.30 -43.49 22.54
C VAL A 538 -40.60 -44.00 23.96
N GLY A 539 -41.57 -44.91 24.07
CA GLY A 539 -41.79 -45.70 25.27
C GLY A 539 -42.19 -47.13 24.92
N ASP A 540 -42.56 -47.92 25.93
CA ASP A 540 -42.88 -49.35 25.76
C ASP A 540 -44.12 -49.55 24.87
N GLY A 541 -43.90 -49.73 23.57
CA GLY A 541 -44.95 -49.99 22.57
C GLY A 541 -45.61 -48.76 21.96
N TYR A 542 -45.06 -47.55 22.15
CA TYR A 542 -45.56 -46.32 21.50
C TYR A 542 -44.43 -45.40 21.05
N ALA A 543 -44.73 -44.54 20.07
CA ALA A 543 -43.82 -43.47 19.65
C ALA A 543 -44.60 -42.19 19.32
N VAL A 544 -44.00 -41.04 19.60
CA VAL A 544 -44.49 -39.73 19.16
C VAL A 544 -43.36 -39.03 18.42
N MET A 545 -43.50 -38.90 17.10
CA MET A 545 -42.59 -38.08 16.30
C MET A 545 -42.98 -36.61 16.45
N THR A 546 -41.99 -35.76 16.66
CA THR A 546 -42.21 -34.32 16.88
C THR A 546 -41.92 -33.51 15.62
N GLY A 547 -42.54 -32.32 15.50
CA GLY A 547 -42.29 -31.40 14.41
C GLY A 547 -40.90 -30.75 14.48
N ASP A 548 -40.51 -30.11 13.38
CA ASP A 548 -39.33 -29.23 13.36
C ASP A 548 -39.48 -28.23 14.51
N LYS A 549 -38.47 -28.05 15.35
CA LYS A 549 -38.64 -27.11 16.46
C LYS A 549 -38.85 -27.73 17.83
N ILE A 550 -39.22 -29.01 17.94
CA ILE A 550 -39.53 -29.64 19.24
C ILE A 550 -38.41 -30.56 19.74
N LEU A 551 -37.72 -30.15 20.81
CA LEU A 551 -36.65 -30.95 21.46
C LEU A 551 -37.15 -31.56 22.76
N GLN A 552 -36.43 -32.60 23.21
CA GLN A 552 -36.59 -33.22 24.51
C GLN A 552 -35.38 -32.87 25.40
N GLY A 553 -35.61 -32.23 26.55
CA GLY A 553 -34.59 -31.91 27.54
C GLY A 553 -34.48 -32.98 28.64
N PHE A 554 -33.29 -33.14 29.23
CA PHE A 554 -33.02 -34.10 30.32
C PHE A 554 -32.50 -33.37 31.58
N THR A 555 -33.10 -33.66 32.73
CA THR A 555 -32.66 -33.17 34.04
C THR A 555 -32.27 -34.34 34.94
N LEU A 556 -31.09 -34.28 35.58
CA LEU A 556 -30.64 -35.27 36.58
C LEU A 556 -29.93 -34.58 37.76
N ALA A 557 -30.27 -35.00 38.98
CA ALA A 557 -29.40 -34.88 40.15
C ALA A 557 -29.69 -35.95 41.25
N ASP A 558 -30.93 -36.46 41.38
CA ASP A 558 -31.31 -37.27 42.55
C ASP A 558 -32.47 -38.29 42.33
N GLY A 559 -32.74 -38.70 41.08
CA GLY A 559 -33.47 -39.95 40.82
C GLY A 559 -34.93 -39.85 40.39
N GLN A 560 -35.45 -38.68 39.98
CA GLN A 560 -36.61 -38.63 39.09
C GLN A 560 -36.24 -37.98 37.76
N ALA A 561 -36.35 -38.74 36.67
CA ALA A 561 -36.20 -38.22 35.32
C ALA A 561 -37.41 -37.35 34.98
N SER A 562 -37.31 -36.04 35.17
CA SER A 562 -38.26 -35.12 34.51
C SER A 562 -37.72 -34.82 33.12
N THR A 563 -38.48 -35.23 32.11
CA THR A 563 -38.20 -34.97 30.72
C THR A 563 -39.16 -33.87 30.29
N TYR A 564 -38.65 -32.70 29.87
CA TYR A 564 -39.49 -31.62 29.36
C TYR A 564 -39.35 -31.50 27.84
N ILE A 565 -40.30 -30.81 27.22
CA ILE A 565 -40.30 -30.49 25.80
C ILE A 565 -40.25 -28.98 25.60
N TYR A 566 -39.49 -28.54 24.60
CA TYR A 566 -39.26 -27.12 24.33
C TYR A 566 -39.00 -26.85 22.84
N GLY A 567 -38.90 -25.56 22.50
CA GLY A 567 -38.68 -25.07 21.14
C GLY A 567 -39.95 -24.70 20.37
N PHE A 568 -41.03 -24.49 21.12
CA PHE A 568 -42.27 -23.87 20.64
C PHE A 568 -42.08 -22.36 20.49
N GLU A 569 -42.68 -21.76 19.47
CA GLU A 569 -42.69 -20.31 19.33
C GLU A 569 -43.66 -19.68 20.34
N VAL A 570 -43.30 -18.48 20.85
CA VAL A 570 -44.13 -17.74 21.80
C VAL A 570 -45.47 -17.40 21.16
N GLY A 571 -46.57 -17.67 21.86
CA GLY A 571 -47.92 -17.40 21.37
C GLY A 571 -48.57 -18.51 20.54
N MET A 572 -47.89 -19.64 20.27
CA MET A 572 -48.52 -20.79 19.62
C MET A 572 -49.70 -21.33 20.44
N THR A 573 -50.80 -21.69 19.76
CA THR A 573 -51.94 -22.34 20.41
C THR A 573 -51.70 -23.83 20.61
N VAL A 574 -52.34 -24.43 21.62
CA VAL A 574 -52.29 -25.88 21.85
C VAL A 574 -52.70 -26.67 20.60
N LYS A 575 -53.65 -26.16 19.82
CA LYS A 575 -54.10 -26.82 18.58
C LYS A 575 -53.00 -26.84 17.51
N GLU A 576 -52.30 -25.73 17.30
CA GLU A 576 -51.18 -25.65 16.35
C GLU A 576 -50.05 -26.59 16.77
N VAL A 577 -49.76 -26.63 18.08
CA VAL A 577 -48.74 -27.51 18.65
C VAL A 577 -49.10 -28.98 18.47
N LEU A 578 -50.34 -29.38 18.76
CA LEU A 578 -50.79 -30.77 18.58
C LEU A 578 -50.71 -31.23 17.12
N ALA A 579 -50.88 -30.34 16.15
CA ALA A 579 -50.75 -30.65 14.72
C ALA A 579 -49.30 -30.98 14.30
N THR A 580 -48.31 -30.63 15.12
CA THR A 580 -46.90 -30.95 14.86
C THR A 580 -46.48 -32.33 15.34
N PHE A 581 -47.32 -33.02 16.13
CA PHE A 581 -47.03 -34.36 16.63
C PHE A 581 -47.65 -35.43 15.73
N THR A 582 -46.88 -36.47 15.42
CA THR A 582 -47.38 -37.68 14.76
C THR A 582 -47.32 -38.84 15.75
N PRO A 583 -48.42 -39.14 16.48
CA PRO A 583 -48.47 -40.25 17.42
C PRO A 583 -48.62 -41.59 16.68
N ILE A 584 -47.95 -42.62 17.18
CA ILE A 584 -47.99 -44.01 16.72
C ILE A 584 -48.38 -44.88 17.92
N ASP A 585 -49.45 -45.66 17.78
CA ASP A 585 -50.01 -46.54 18.82
C ASP A 585 -50.34 -45.83 20.15
N CYS A 586 -50.56 -44.51 20.09
CA CYS A 586 -50.96 -43.66 21.20
C CYS A 586 -51.78 -42.47 20.70
N THR A 587 -52.26 -41.64 21.61
CA THR A 587 -52.83 -40.32 21.34
C THR A 587 -52.12 -39.28 22.21
N VAL A 588 -52.17 -38.02 21.81
CA VAL A 588 -51.54 -36.92 22.56
C VAL A 588 -52.55 -35.83 22.88
N LYS A 589 -52.41 -35.25 24.08
CA LYS A 589 -53.20 -34.12 24.56
C LYS A 589 -52.31 -33.17 25.35
N ILE A 590 -52.58 -31.87 25.31
CA ILE A 590 -51.93 -30.90 26.19
C ILE A 590 -52.93 -30.39 27.21
N VAL A 591 -52.54 -30.41 28.48
CA VAL A 591 -53.32 -29.93 29.62
C VAL A 591 -52.56 -28.83 30.36
N LYS A 592 -53.24 -28.07 31.21
CA LYS A 592 -52.62 -27.08 32.09
C LYS A 592 -51.82 -27.75 33.20
N ALA A 593 -51.05 -26.98 33.96
CA ALA A 593 -50.27 -27.47 35.10
C ALA A 593 -51.13 -28.21 36.15
N ASP A 594 -52.41 -27.84 36.30
CA ASP A 594 -53.38 -28.48 37.19
C ASP A 594 -54.10 -29.70 36.57
N ARG A 595 -53.68 -30.11 35.35
CA ARG A 595 -54.25 -31.20 34.54
C ARG A 595 -55.67 -30.96 34.02
N THR A 596 -56.16 -29.72 34.07
CA THR A 596 -57.39 -29.34 33.35
C THR A 596 -57.12 -29.11 31.86
N ASP A 597 -58.15 -29.23 31.04
CA ASP A 597 -58.04 -29.06 29.59
C ASP A 597 -57.50 -27.69 29.22
N ASN A 598 -56.57 -27.66 28.25
CA ASN A 598 -56.07 -26.41 27.66
C ASN A 598 -56.45 -26.35 26.17
N ASP A 599 -57.29 -25.37 25.83
CA ASP A 599 -57.67 -25.01 24.47
C ASP A 599 -57.08 -23.65 24.01
N GLY A 600 -56.27 -23.01 24.87
CA GLY A 600 -55.68 -21.70 24.65
C GLY A 600 -54.25 -21.72 24.11
N VAL A 601 -53.49 -20.70 24.51
CA VAL A 601 -52.06 -20.55 24.19
C VAL A 601 -51.25 -21.58 24.98
N LEU A 602 -50.21 -22.12 24.35
CA LEU A 602 -49.24 -22.97 25.01
C LEU A 602 -48.40 -22.11 25.97
N ALA A 603 -48.22 -22.57 27.19
CA ALA A 603 -47.45 -21.85 28.20
C ALA A 603 -46.50 -22.76 28.97
N THR A 604 -45.45 -22.19 29.55
CA THR A 604 -44.57 -22.92 30.49
C THR A 604 -45.40 -23.53 31.61
N GLY A 605 -45.12 -24.80 31.93
CA GLY A 605 -45.87 -25.56 32.94
C GLY A 605 -47.10 -26.29 32.42
N ASN A 606 -47.51 -26.07 31.15
CA ASN A 606 -48.43 -26.98 30.48
C ASN A 606 -47.81 -28.39 30.38
N ILE A 607 -48.63 -29.41 30.21
CA ILE A 607 -48.20 -30.82 30.22
C ILE A 607 -48.71 -31.51 28.97
N LEU A 608 -47.79 -32.05 28.16
CA LEU A 608 -48.11 -33.01 27.11
C LEU A 608 -48.33 -34.38 27.75
N GLN A 609 -49.55 -34.89 27.63
CA GLN A 609 -49.93 -36.25 27.99
C GLN A 609 -49.90 -37.14 26.76
N ILE A 610 -49.13 -38.22 26.84
CA ILE A 610 -49.18 -39.32 25.89
C ILE A 610 -50.10 -40.37 26.50
N ILE A 611 -51.15 -40.72 25.79
CA ILE A 611 -52.25 -41.58 26.26
C ILE A 611 -52.27 -42.84 25.40
N SER A 612 -52.53 -43.99 26.00
CA SER A 612 -52.65 -45.27 25.30
C SER A 612 -53.68 -45.21 24.18
N SER A 613 -53.53 -46.08 23.19
CA SER A 613 -54.43 -46.18 22.04
C SER A 613 -55.89 -46.51 22.42
N ASP A 614 -56.11 -47.12 23.58
CA ASP A 614 -57.44 -47.36 24.16
C ASP A 614 -58.05 -46.11 24.86
N GLY A 615 -57.29 -45.03 24.97
CA GLY A 615 -57.69 -43.75 25.56
C GLY A 615 -57.77 -43.71 27.08
N ASN A 616 -57.46 -44.80 27.78
CA ASN A 616 -57.77 -44.94 29.21
C ASN A 616 -56.58 -44.73 30.15
N THR A 617 -55.34 -44.82 29.64
CA THR A 617 -54.13 -44.79 30.47
C THR A 617 -53.19 -43.70 30.00
N ILE A 618 -52.78 -42.82 30.93
CA ILE A 618 -51.68 -41.87 30.68
C ILE A 618 -50.37 -42.65 30.72
N LEU A 619 -49.70 -42.76 29.56
CA LEU A 619 -48.44 -43.46 29.38
C LEU A 619 -47.23 -42.62 29.78
N LYS A 620 -47.29 -41.30 29.54
CA LYS A 620 -46.22 -40.35 29.90
C LYS A 620 -46.76 -38.94 30.02
N GLU A 621 -46.19 -38.18 30.96
CA GLU A 621 -46.40 -36.74 31.09
C GLU A 621 -45.07 -36.02 30.84
N LEU A 622 -45.08 -35.03 29.95
CA LEU A 622 -43.92 -34.20 29.61
C LEU A 622 -44.31 -32.73 29.80
N PRO A 623 -43.77 -32.03 30.80
CA PRO A 623 -44.02 -30.61 30.95
C PRO A 623 -43.40 -29.82 29.79
N VAL A 624 -44.00 -28.67 29.49
CA VAL A 624 -43.63 -27.75 28.42
C VAL A 624 -42.84 -26.59 29.01
N VAL A 625 -41.80 -26.18 28.29
CA VAL A 625 -41.00 -24.99 28.58
C VAL A 625 -41.03 -24.06 27.37
N ILE A 626 -41.36 -22.79 27.62
CA ILE A 626 -41.17 -21.67 26.71
C ILE A 626 -40.14 -20.74 27.37
N PHE A 627 -38.95 -20.63 26.81
CA PHE A 627 -37.87 -19.84 27.40
C PHE A 627 -38.26 -18.36 27.46
N GLY A 628 -38.20 -17.75 28.63
CA GLY A 628 -38.64 -16.40 28.92
C GLY A 628 -40.07 -16.28 29.47
N ASP A 629 -40.95 -17.27 29.28
CA ASP A 629 -42.26 -17.34 29.95
C ASP A 629 -42.07 -18.05 31.30
N VAL A 630 -41.71 -17.28 32.33
CA VAL A 630 -41.39 -17.82 33.65
C VAL A 630 -42.60 -17.85 34.57
N ASN A 631 -43.67 -17.14 34.19
CA ASN A 631 -44.90 -17.08 34.96
C ASN A 631 -45.98 -18.07 34.47
N GLY A 632 -45.81 -18.63 33.25
CA GLY A 632 -46.69 -19.64 32.68
C GLY A 632 -47.95 -19.08 32.02
N ASP A 633 -47.91 -17.84 31.51
CA ASP A 633 -49.03 -17.22 30.78
C ASP A 633 -48.89 -17.29 29.25
N GLY A 634 -47.79 -17.90 28.75
CA GLY A 634 -47.55 -18.14 27.33
C GLY A 634 -47.03 -16.91 26.58
N LEU A 635 -46.73 -15.83 27.29
CA LEU A 635 -46.15 -14.60 26.77
C LEU A 635 -44.80 -14.33 27.46
N ILE A 636 -44.00 -13.45 26.86
CA ILE A 636 -42.80 -12.91 27.48
C ILE A 636 -43.05 -11.42 27.68
N ASP A 637 -43.46 -11.04 28.89
CA ASP A 637 -43.83 -9.66 29.22
C ASP A 637 -43.11 -9.11 30.48
N GLY A 638 -43.48 -7.90 30.92
CA GLY A 638 -42.87 -7.27 32.08
C GLY A 638 -43.08 -8.05 33.39
N LYS A 639 -44.06 -8.95 33.47
CA LYS A 639 -44.24 -9.87 34.60
C LYS A 639 -43.09 -10.86 34.64
N ASP A 640 -42.71 -11.47 33.53
CA ASP A 640 -41.62 -12.45 33.51
C ASP A 640 -40.31 -11.86 34.02
N MET A 641 -40.00 -10.65 33.55
CA MET A 641 -38.85 -9.89 34.06
C MET A 641 -38.93 -9.65 35.57
N LEU A 642 -40.11 -9.37 36.12
CA LEU A 642 -40.32 -9.23 37.56
C LEU A 642 -40.10 -10.54 38.32
N TYR A 643 -40.56 -11.67 37.78
CA TYR A 643 -40.38 -12.99 38.38
C TYR A 643 -38.90 -13.40 38.38
N VAL A 644 -38.17 -13.19 37.28
CA VAL A 644 -36.71 -13.41 37.24
C VAL A 644 -35.98 -12.46 38.20
N CYS A 645 -36.37 -11.18 38.25
CA CYS A 645 -35.81 -10.23 39.21
C CYS A 645 -35.98 -10.71 40.66
N ARG A 646 -37.15 -11.24 41.01
CA ARG A 646 -37.42 -11.81 42.35
C ARG A 646 -36.60 -13.07 42.63
N HIS A 647 -36.34 -13.90 41.63
CA HIS A 647 -35.44 -15.05 41.74
C HIS A 647 -34.02 -14.59 42.04
N VAL A 648 -33.48 -13.68 41.22
CA VAL A 648 -32.11 -13.14 41.37
C VAL A 648 -31.90 -12.48 42.74
N LEU A 649 -32.93 -11.79 43.25
CA LEU A 649 -32.89 -11.16 44.58
C LEU A 649 -33.14 -12.16 45.74
N GLN A 650 -33.33 -13.44 45.45
CA GLN A 650 -33.67 -14.50 46.43
C GLN A 650 -34.94 -14.20 47.24
N VAL A 651 -35.85 -13.40 46.68
CA VAL A 651 -37.13 -13.03 47.32
C VAL A 651 -38.22 -14.06 47.00
N ASN A 652 -38.19 -14.64 45.80
CA ASN A 652 -39.06 -15.73 45.41
C ASN A 652 -38.34 -16.60 44.39
N ILE A 653 -38.07 -17.85 44.76
CA ILE A 653 -37.31 -18.79 43.94
C ILE A 653 -38.27 -19.51 42.97
N LEU A 654 -37.94 -19.46 41.69
CA LEU A 654 -38.68 -20.14 40.62
C LEU A 654 -38.40 -21.64 40.67
N PRO A 655 -39.41 -22.53 40.73
CA PRO A 655 -39.18 -23.96 40.79
C PRO A 655 -39.29 -24.64 39.42
N GLY A 656 -38.63 -25.79 39.26
CA GLY A 656 -38.86 -26.74 38.15
C GLY A 656 -38.79 -26.10 36.75
N VAL A 657 -39.81 -26.35 35.93
CA VAL A 657 -39.87 -25.86 34.53
C VAL A 657 -39.96 -24.35 34.39
N TYR A 658 -40.38 -23.63 35.44
CA TYR A 658 -40.36 -22.16 35.46
C TYR A 658 -38.95 -21.62 35.70
N ALA A 659 -38.14 -22.35 36.48
CA ALA A 659 -36.70 -22.08 36.58
C ALA A 659 -36.00 -22.38 35.25
N GLU A 660 -36.39 -23.47 34.59
CA GLU A 660 -35.86 -23.83 33.27
C GLU A 660 -36.19 -22.76 32.23
N ALA A 661 -37.43 -22.26 32.20
CA ALA A 661 -37.80 -21.15 31.33
C ALA A 661 -37.02 -19.86 31.60
N ALA A 662 -36.55 -19.64 32.83
CA ALA A 662 -35.78 -18.46 33.21
C ALA A 662 -34.31 -18.51 32.75
N ASP A 663 -33.76 -19.70 32.52
CA ASP A 663 -32.42 -19.90 31.98
C ASP A 663 -32.42 -19.76 30.45
N VAL A 664 -32.49 -18.51 30.00
CA VAL A 664 -32.52 -18.14 28.58
C VAL A 664 -31.12 -18.15 27.93
N ARG A 665 -30.07 -18.51 28.67
CA ARG A 665 -28.69 -18.65 28.19
C ARG A 665 -28.24 -20.10 28.09
N TRP A 666 -29.01 -21.03 28.64
CA TRP A 666 -28.76 -22.48 28.63
C TRP A 666 -27.43 -22.87 29.28
N ASP A 667 -26.91 -22.06 30.22
CA ASP A 667 -25.64 -22.33 30.90
C ASP A 667 -25.86 -23.30 32.06
N THR A 668 -25.99 -24.60 31.76
CA THR A 668 -26.28 -25.61 32.78
C THR A 668 -25.11 -25.86 33.75
N THR A 669 -25.39 -26.02 35.06
CA THR A 669 -25.07 -27.25 35.84
C THR A 669 -25.53 -27.18 37.31
N VAL A 670 -26.28 -28.22 37.73
CA VAL A 670 -26.74 -28.59 39.10
C VAL A 670 -28.12 -28.03 39.52
N TYR A 671 -28.84 -28.81 40.33
CA TYR A 671 -30.15 -28.52 40.95
C TYR A 671 -29.99 -28.59 42.47
N ASP A 672 -30.71 -27.74 43.20
CA ASP A 672 -30.75 -27.79 44.66
C ASP A 672 -31.77 -28.81 45.20
N GLU A 673 -31.80 -28.99 46.53
CA GLU A 673 -32.70 -29.91 47.24
C GLU A 673 -34.20 -29.57 47.12
N HIS A 674 -34.54 -28.46 46.48
CA HIS A 674 -35.92 -28.04 46.19
C HIS A 674 -36.31 -28.25 44.72
N GLY A 675 -35.45 -28.87 43.91
CA GLY A 675 -35.68 -29.02 42.47
C GLY A 675 -35.60 -27.69 41.72
N THR A 676 -35.03 -26.66 42.34
CA THR A 676 -34.65 -25.41 41.68
C THR A 676 -33.38 -25.70 40.92
N LYS A 677 -33.29 -25.23 39.67
CA LYS A 677 -32.01 -25.21 38.97
C LYS A 677 -31.04 -24.35 39.79
N SER A 678 -29.93 -24.91 40.25
CA SER A 678 -28.88 -24.14 40.94
C SER A 678 -27.99 -23.40 39.95
N THR A 679 -28.34 -23.40 38.66
CA THR A 679 -27.73 -22.51 37.67
C THR A 679 -27.90 -21.07 38.08
N ASP A 680 -26.90 -20.29 37.72
CA ASP A 680 -26.82 -18.85 37.86
C ASP A 680 -27.90 -18.14 37.00
N ILE A 681 -29.19 -18.29 37.35
CA ILE A 681 -30.24 -17.36 36.91
C ILE A 681 -29.82 -16.01 37.50
N THR A 682 -29.18 -15.19 36.67
CA THR A 682 -28.50 -13.98 37.09
C THR A 682 -29.17 -12.73 36.52
N GLY A 683 -28.63 -11.57 36.88
CA GLY A 683 -28.95 -10.32 36.20
C GLY A 683 -28.67 -10.37 34.69
N VAL A 684 -27.88 -11.32 34.20
CA VAL A 684 -27.65 -11.50 32.76
C VAL A 684 -28.90 -12.09 32.08
N ASP A 685 -29.52 -13.14 32.63
CA ASP A 685 -30.76 -13.70 32.10
C ASP A 685 -31.90 -12.67 32.09
N MET A 686 -31.97 -11.88 33.16
CA MET A 686 -32.86 -10.71 33.23
C MET A 686 -32.59 -9.69 32.12
N LEU A 687 -31.33 -9.45 31.75
CA LEU A 687 -30.96 -8.57 30.64
C LEU A 687 -31.43 -9.12 29.29
N TYR A 688 -31.38 -10.44 29.07
CA TYR A 688 -31.89 -11.06 27.84
C TYR A 688 -33.41 -10.92 27.74
N ILE A 689 -34.15 -11.14 28.82
CA ILE A 689 -35.60 -10.85 28.88
C ILE A 689 -35.85 -9.37 28.60
N GLN A 690 -35.11 -8.45 29.22
CA GLN A 690 -35.25 -7.01 28.96
C GLN A 690 -35.00 -6.67 27.48
N ARG A 691 -34.02 -7.29 26.83
CA ARG A 691 -33.73 -7.08 25.40
C ARG A 691 -34.83 -7.62 24.50
N HIS A 692 -35.48 -8.72 24.87
CA HIS A 692 -36.66 -9.23 24.19
C HIS A 692 -37.81 -8.22 24.29
N LEU A 693 -38.10 -7.71 25.49
CA LEU A 693 -39.17 -6.73 25.74
C LEU A 693 -38.96 -5.38 25.02
N LEU A 694 -37.72 -5.06 24.66
CA LEU A 694 -37.35 -3.83 23.96
C LEU A 694 -37.19 -4.02 22.44
N ASP A 695 -37.55 -5.18 21.90
CA ASP A 695 -37.35 -5.55 20.49
C ASP A 695 -35.89 -5.43 20.01
N ILE A 696 -34.93 -5.52 20.95
CA ILE A 696 -33.49 -5.42 20.66
C ILE A 696 -32.94 -6.77 20.22
N ALA A 697 -33.36 -7.85 20.88
CA ALA A 697 -33.00 -9.22 20.55
C ALA A 697 -34.02 -10.18 21.18
N TYR A 698 -34.64 -11.03 20.35
CA TYR A 698 -35.60 -12.01 20.84
C TYR A 698 -34.89 -13.21 21.49
N ILE A 699 -35.38 -13.64 22.65
CA ILE A 699 -35.01 -14.90 23.28
C ILE A 699 -35.20 -16.05 22.28
N SER A 700 -34.12 -16.80 22.04
CA SER A 700 -34.19 -18.02 21.25
C SER A 700 -35.04 -19.04 22.00
N GLN A 701 -35.93 -19.74 21.31
CA GLN A 701 -36.62 -20.92 21.88
C GLN A 701 -35.78 -22.20 21.68
N ARG A 702 -34.62 -22.05 21.01
CA ARG A 702 -33.70 -23.09 20.55
C ARG A 702 -32.38 -22.56 20.06
#